data_AF-A0A847E9N8-F1
#
_entry.id   AF-A0A847E9N8-F1
#
_cell.length_a   1.000
_cell.length_b   1.000
_cell.length_c   1.000
_cell.angle_alpha   90.00
_cell.angle_beta   90.00
_cell.angle_gamma   90.00
#
_symmetry.space_group_name_H-M   'P 1'
#
loop_
_entity.id
_entity.type
_entity.pdbx_description
1 polymer ?
#
loop_
_entity_poly.entity_id
_entity_poly.type
_entity_poly.pdbx_seq_one_letter_code
_entity_poly.pdbx_strand_id
1 'polypeptide(L)'
;MIYKKIFRFLNALYFFAANCRVYIGRCPSAVEAPAIILFPVDFSRLNCGFAGLMTCRLYNSPEPIMADLTLAGLWEKIKKAGLKNCSIEKDFAEDYLGGTRTLEAMNQSLSDLKREDAQEFLFFQEGRTADLMIVSREIRNFLTHEEKCLENQAAQINSSNLETINSRMILLKDLCWMLQQDVLDNLRKVMQLTGVTSTADVPPHTFRKYHKLNLLLNAIDRLEVRGRDSAGIQLTFVLKNEKAMQDVLGQISAMGLLEDYQRRTQKADLVNSSIFIAANTNTPHDGTSVTFTYKTFSIVGELGRNVADLRNEIQNDRILQCFAGLDASCETALTHTRWASVGSITEENCHPVNNYTTAYAFPECPLYPGVEPHINVVLNGDIDNYPALRQALETRGELIAPQLTTDTKIIPLQIEKYLNSGNNLSESFRLAVNDFEGSHAIAMTSNLEPDKMFLALKGSGQSVYVGISKDQYLFSSEIYGLVELTPHFIKMNGETTNGSVAGQILVLNHDRGGGISGIDACFYDGTVIHLTEDALQRAEITTRDIDRSSCPHFFLKEISESSLSVKRTLRGKYRISMTDPSSPRVSFNLGKDMVPETVCNGLRNGFIRNIIVIGHGTAAVAGQAVADAFSCYLKDTPVNIMSRVASELSGFGLKEDLTDTLVIPITQSGTTTDTNRAVAMARERGAQIISIVNRRQSDITTKSHGVFYTSDGRDIEMSVASTKAFYAQIIAGQLLGLFFAQILGSQTDNDIATILTQLESAPELMDRIFERREAIAASSKQPQEKSTGPLSAAAPIRRRPMKYASNSVNCATKRFHPILSRIRSISIYPPNL
;
A
#
# COMPACT_ATOMS: atom_id res chain seq x y z
N MET A 1 56.85 0.11 23.74
CA MET A 1 56.06 0.74 22.66
C MET A 1 54.59 1.01 23.04
N ILE A 2 53.96 0.12 23.84
CA ILE A 2 52.55 0.24 24.28
C ILE A 2 52.30 1.43 25.22
N TYR A 3 53.17 1.65 26.23
CA TYR A 3 53.04 2.77 27.16
C TYR A 3 53.08 4.16 26.49
N LYS A 4 53.83 4.33 25.41
CA LYS A 4 53.91 5.60 24.66
C LYS A 4 52.63 5.90 23.87
N LYS A 5 51.90 4.86 23.43
CA LYS A 5 50.59 4.99 22.78
C LYS A 5 49.49 5.26 23.80
N ILE A 6 49.50 4.57 24.94
CA ILE A 6 48.54 4.81 26.04
C ILE A 6 48.69 6.23 26.59
N PHE A 7 49.92 6.70 26.81
CA PHE A 7 50.14 8.06 27.29
C PHE A 7 49.75 9.13 26.26
N ARG A 8 49.97 8.90 24.96
CA ARG A 8 49.48 9.78 23.89
C ARG A 8 47.95 9.82 23.81
N PHE A 9 47.29 8.68 23.97
CA PHE A 9 45.83 8.59 23.95
C PHE A 9 45.22 9.29 25.17
N LEU A 10 45.77 9.07 26.37
CA LEU A 10 45.31 9.74 27.59
C LEU A 10 45.54 11.26 27.53
N ASN A 11 46.67 11.72 27.00
CA ASN A 11 46.90 13.16 26.79
C ASN A 11 45.93 13.75 25.75
N ALA A 12 45.64 13.04 24.66
CA ALA A 12 44.67 13.50 23.66
C ALA A 12 43.25 13.57 24.22
N LEU A 13 42.86 12.58 25.04
CA LEU A 13 41.56 12.54 25.71
C LEU A 13 41.43 13.65 26.76
N TYR A 14 42.49 13.91 27.54
CA TYR A 14 42.54 15.02 28.49
C TYR A 14 42.47 16.37 27.76
N PHE A 15 43.20 16.54 26.65
CA PHE A 15 43.19 17.77 25.86
C PHE A 15 41.83 18.01 25.18
N PHE A 16 41.16 16.95 24.72
CA PHE A 16 39.79 17.01 24.20
C PHE A 16 38.80 17.38 25.30
N ALA A 17 38.84 16.71 26.47
CA ALA A 17 37.94 16.99 27.58
C ALA A 17 38.14 18.40 28.17
N ALA A 18 39.37 18.91 28.24
CA ALA A 18 39.67 20.23 28.78
C ALA A 18 39.29 21.40 27.84
N ASN A 19 39.21 21.17 26.52
CA ASN A 19 38.99 22.21 25.52
C ASN A 19 37.69 22.06 24.70
N CYS A 20 36.94 20.96 24.86
CA CYS A 20 35.74 20.68 24.08
C CYS A 20 34.52 21.47 24.59
N ARG A 21 33.92 22.30 23.72
CA ARG A 21 32.72 23.09 24.04
C ARG A 21 31.46 22.42 23.50
N VAL A 22 30.36 22.44 24.27
CA VAL A 22 29.08 21.84 23.85
C VAL A 22 28.10 22.94 23.45
N TYR A 23 27.51 22.81 22.25
CA TYR A 23 26.54 23.76 21.70
C TYR A 23 25.22 23.03 21.36
N ILE A 24 24.10 23.74 21.42
CA ILE A 24 22.79 23.21 20.98
C ILE A 24 22.28 24.06 19.82
N GLY A 25 21.96 23.43 18.68
CA GLY A 25 21.33 24.09 17.53
C GLY A 25 22.17 25.18 16.84
N ARG A 26 23.51 25.05 16.83
CA ARG A 26 24.41 26.01 16.13
C ARG A 26 24.97 25.43 14.83
N CYS A 27 25.14 26.30 13.83
CA CYS A 27 25.77 25.94 12.55
C CYS A 27 27.24 25.50 12.75
N PRO A 28 27.67 24.33 12.24
CA PRO A 28 29.02 23.82 12.45
C PRO A 28 30.14 24.72 11.96
N SER A 29 29.91 25.52 10.91
CA SER A 29 30.91 26.47 10.38
C SER A 29 31.14 27.69 11.27
N ALA A 30 30.26 27.94 12.25
CA ALA A 30 30.35 29.05 13.19
C ALA A 30 30.88 28.63 14.58
N VAL A 31 31.46 27.43 14.68
CA VAL A 31 31.93 26.83 15.94
C VAL A 31 33.40 26.40 15.80
N GLU A 32 34.23 26.84 16.74
CA GLU A 32 35.65 26.45 16.80
C GLU A 32 35.81 25.08 17.48
N ALA A 33 36.56 24.18 16.84
CA ALA A 33 36.83 22.83 17.35
C ALA A 33 37.93 22.83 18.45
N PRO A 34 37.91 21.86 19.40
CA PRO A 34 36.97 20.76 19.51
C PRO A 34 35.61 21.19 20.08
N ALA A 35 34.52 20.73 19.47
CA ALA A 35 33.17 21.03 19.94
C ALA A 35 32.20 19.87 19.66
N ILE A 36 31.19 19.71 20.53
CA ILE A 36 30.06 18.80 20.35
C ILE A 36 28.82 19.66 20.10
N ILE A 37 28.16 19.47 18.96
CA ILE A 37 26.95 20.21 18.61
C ILE A 37 25.77 19.24 18.66
N LEU A 38 24.78 19.52 19.52
CA LEU A 38 23.57 18.75 19.67
C LEU A 38 22.43 19.47 18.92
N PHE A 39 21.85 18.83 17.92
CA PHE A 39 20.68 19.39 17.23
C PHE A 39 19.40 18.85 17.87
N PRO A 40 18.43 19.72 18.23
CA PRO A 40 17.17 19.25 18.78
C PRO A 40 16.36 18.51 17.72
N VAL A 41 15.86 17.32 18.08
CA VAL A 41 14.92 16.52 17.28
C VAL A 41 13.51 17.01 17.58
N ASP A 42 12.73 17.32 16.54
CA ASP A 42 11.32 17.68 16.68
C ASP A 42 10.43 16.46 16.41
N PHE A 43 9.61 16.11 17.41
CA PHE A 43 8.83 14.86 17.49
C PHE A 43 7.43 14.96 16.85
N SER A 44 7.19 15.98 16.02
CA SER A 44 5.83 16.43 15.68
C SER A 44 5.37 16.21 14.23
N ARG A 45 6.05 15.38 13.42
CA ARG A 45 5.63 15.12 12.03
C ARG A 45 5.28 13.65 11.76
N LEU A 46 4.02 13.42 11.41
CA LEU A 46 3.47 12.18 10.87
C LEU A 46 2.68 12.52 9.60
N ASN A 47 3.07 11.98 8.45
CA ASN A 47 2.45 12.23 7.14
C ASN A 47 1.75 10.99 6.57
N CYS A 48 0.76 11.23 5.71
CA CYS A 48 -0.28 10.25 5.40
C CYS A 48 -0.67 10.18 3.89
N GLY A 49 -0.18 9.15 3.20
CA GLY A 49 -0.78 8.34 2.10
C GLY A 49 -1.19 8.98 0.74
N PHE A 50 -1.05 8.18 -0.32
CA PHE A 50 -0.99 8.50 -1.76
C PHE A 50 -2.14 7.95 -2.62
N ALA A 51 -2.10 8.33 -3.91
CA ALA A 51 -2.44 7.57 -5.12
C ALA A 51 -1.63 8.17 -6.26
N GLY A 52 -1.23 7.36 -7.23
CA GLY A 52 -0.57 7.82 -8.44
C GLY A 52 -0.05 6.65 -9.25
N LEU A 53 -0.45 6.57 -10.52
CA LEU A 53 -0.24 5.42 -11.40
C LEU A 53 0.12 5.86 -12.79
N MET A 54 0.81 4.97 -13.50
CA MET A 54 1.10 5.12 -14.91
C MET A 54 1.06 3.79 -15.63
N THR A 55 0.74 3.84 -16.92
CA THR A 55 0.89 2.77 -17.90
C THR A 55 1.76 3.27 -19.06
N CYS A 56 2.70 2.43 -19.51
CA CYS A 56 3.69 2.78 -20.53
C CYS A 56 3.89 1.56 -21.43
N ARG A 57 3.60 1.64 -22.74
CA ARG A 57 3.50 0.48 -23.68
C ARG A 57 4.80 -0.35 -23.78
N LEU A 58 4.80 -1.44 -24.57
CA LEU A 58 5.95 -2.16 -25.15
C LEU A 58 5.52 -2.64 -26.56
N TYR A 59 6.34 -2.40 -27.58
CA TYR A 59 6.01 -2.81 -28.95
C TYR A 59 6.45 -4.27 -29.16
N ASN A 60 5.49 -5.19 -29.31
CA ASN A 60 5.75 -6.57 -29.74
C ASN A 60 4.80 -6.95 -30.87
N SER A 61 5.27 -7.84 -31.77
CA SER A 61 4.45 -8.40 -32.84
C SER A 61 3.26 -9.20 -32.26
N PRO A 62 2.06 -9.10 -32.85
CA PRO A 62 0.88 -9.78 -32.34
C PRO A 62 0.99 -11.28 -32.58
N GLU A 63 1.35 -12.04 -31.54
CA GLU A 63 1.01 -13.46 -31.50
C GLU A 63 -0.52 -13.62 -31.46
N PRO A 64 -1.10 -14.68 -32.05
CA PRO A 64 -2.54 -14.89 -32.00
C PRO A 64 -3.02 -14.99 -30.53
N ILE A 65 -3.89 -14.07 -30.13
CA ILE A 65 -4.47 -14.02 -28.79
C ILE A 65 -5.42 -15.22 -28.64
N MET A 66 -4.93 -16.30 -28.04
CA MET A 66 -5.69 -17.54 -27.79
C MET A 66 -5.92 -17.82 -26.30
N ALA A 67 -5.60 -16.84 -25.46
CA ALA A 67 -5.66 -16.98 -24.01
C ALA A 67 -7.08 -17.24 -23.49
N ASP A 68 -8.11 -16.70 -24.15
CA ASP A 68 -9.52 -16.89 -23.81
C ASP A 68 -10.02 -18.30 -24.14
N LEU A 69 -9.65 -18.85 -25.31
CA LEU A 69 -9.96 -20.26 -25.64
C LEU A 69 -9.21 -21.22 -24.72
N THR A 70 -7.95 -20.91 -24.41
CA THR A 70 -7.13 -21.70 -23.48
C THR A 70 -7.77 -21.71 -22.09
N LEU A 71 -8.22 -20.54 -21.62
CA LEU A 71 -8.94 -20.40 -20.35
C LEU A 71 -10.21 -21.27 -20.31
N ALA A 72 -11.03 -21.21 -21.37
CA ALA A 72 -12.25 -22.02 -21.47
C ALA A 72 -11.94 -23.52 -21.45
N GLY A 73 -10.91 -23.97 -22.18
CA GLY A 73 -10.46 -25.36 -22.16
C GLY A 73 -9.94 -25.82 -20.79
N LEU A 74 -9.20 -24.97 -20.09
CA LEU A 74 -8.72 -25.24 -18.72
C LEU A 74 -9.90 -25.32 -17.74
N TRP A 75 -10.90 -24.45 -17.89
CA TRP A 75 -12.10 -24.49 -17.07
C TRP A 75 -12.87 -25.80 -17.22
N GLU A 76 -13.03 -26.31 -18.45
CA GLU A 76 -13.66 -27.61 -18.70
C GLU A 76 -12.93 -28.78 -18.01
N LYS A 77 -11.62 -28.67 -17.82
CA LYS A 77 -10.83 -29.63 -17.03
C LYS A 77 -11.09 -29.49 -15.53
N ILE A 78 -11.06 -28.26 -14.99
CA ILE A 78 -11.25 -27.97 -13.56
C ILE A 78 -12.66 -28.38 -13.10
N LYS A 79 -13.69 -28.05 -13.88
CA LYS A 79 -15.10 -28.34 -13.58
C LYS A 79 -15.39 -29.83 -13.38
N LYS A 80 -14.61 -30.71 -14.04
CA LYS A 80 -14.73 -32.18 -13.91
C LYS A 80 -14.05 -32.72 -12.65
N ALA A 81 -13.19 -31.94 -12.00
CA ALA A 81 -12.32 -32.33 -10.91
C ALA A 81 -12.69 -31.68 -9.54
N GLY A 82 -13.99 -31.51 -9.26
CA GLY A 82 -14.48 -31.03 -7.97
C GLY A 82 -14.42 -32.09 -6.85
N LEU A 83 -14.72 -31.69 -5.61
CA LEU A 83 -14.62 -32.53 -4.41
C LEU A 83 -15.39 -33.85 -4.54
N LYS A 84 -16.57 -33.84 -5.18
CA LYS A 84 -17.40 -35.04 -5.37
C LYS A 84 -16.78 -36.11 -6.26
N ASN A 85 -15.85 -35.73 -7.13
CA ASN A 85 -15.27 -36.61 -8.14
C ASN A 85 -13.85 -37.06 -7.78
N CYS A 86 -13.28 -36.57 -6.67
CA CYS A 86 -11.93 -36.90 -6.23
C CYS A 86 -11.96 -37.95 -5.10
N SER A 87 -11.09 -38.96 -5.19
CA SER A 87 -10.91 -39.90 -4.08
C SER A 87 -10.04 -39.28 -3.00
N ILE A 88 -10.49 -39.30 -1.75
CA ILE A 88 -9.75 -38.75 -0.60
C ILE A 88 -8.55 -39.66 -0.23
N GLU A 89 -8.53 -40.90 -0.72
CA GLU A 89 -7.61 -41.95 -0.24
C GLU A 89 -6.28 -42.06 -1.02
N LYS A 90 -6.19 -41.55 -2.26
CA LYS A 90 -4.95 -41.59 -3.06
C LYS A 90 -4.89 -40.45 -4.08
N ASP A 91 -3.73 -39.80 -4.19
CA ASP A 91 -3.41 -38.74 -5.16
C ASP A 91 -4.38 -37.53 -5.20
N PHE A 92 -5.12 -37.29 -4.09
CA PHE A 92 -6.08 -36.18 -3.95
C PHE A 92 -5.50 -34.81 -4.33
N ALA A 93 -4.24 -34.56 -3.96
CA ALA A 93 -3.55 -33.34 -4.31
C ALA A 93 -3.23 -33.23 -5.81
N GLU A 94 -3.11 -34.29 -6.60
CA GLU A 94 -2.96 -34.13 -8.05
C GLU A 94 -4.32 -34.08 -8.77
N ASP A 95 -5.34 -34.70 -8.19
CA ASP A 95 -6.67 -34.78 -8.79
C ASP A 95 -7.53 -33.54 -8.55
N TYR A 96 -7.52 -32.98 -7.33
CA TYR A 96 -8.43 -31.90 -6.96
C TYR A 96 -8.20 -30.62 -7.78
N LEU A 97 -9.24 -30.14 -8.47
CA LEU A 97 -9.20 -29.02 -9.41
C LEU A 97 -8.16 -29.19 -10.54
N GLY A 98 -7.85 -30.45 -10.89
CA GLY A 98 -6.88 -30.78 -11.93
C GLY A 98 -5.42 -30.51 -11.56
N GLY A 99 -5.13 -30.35 -10.28
CA GLY A 99 -3.78 -30.13 -9.77
C GLY A 99 -3.28 -28.68 -9.89
N THR A 100 -2.18 -28.38 -9.21
CA THR A 100 -1.62 -27.02 -9.14
C THR A 100 -1.24 -26.48 -10.52
N ARG A 101 -0.67 -27.32 -11.39
CA ARG A 101 -0.26 -26.91 -12.76
C ARG A 101 -1.42 -26.40 -13.62
N THR A 102 -2.61 -26.97 -13.45
CA THR A 102 -3.80 -26.54 -14.21
C THR A 102 -4.25 -25.15 -13.76
N LEU A 103 -4.25 -24.89 -12.45
CA LEU A 103 -4.57 -23.57 -11.90
C LEU A 103 -3.50 -22.53 -12.25
N GLU A 104 -2.22 -22.91 -12.26
CA GLU A 104 -1.12 -22.05 -12.73
C GLU A 104 -1.26 -21.69 -14.21
N ALA A 105 -1.59 -22.65 -15.07
CA ALA A 105 -1.86 -22.39 -16.49
C ALA A 105 -3.07 -21.48 -16.70
N MET A 106 -4.11 -21.62 -15.86
CA MET A 106 -5.29 -20.74 -15.89
C MET A 106 -4.93 -19.33 -15.44
N ASN A 107 -4.09 -19.20 -14.40
CA ASN A 107 -3.55 -17.92 -13.95
C ASN A 107 -2.69 -17.24 -15.02
N GLN A 108 -1.86 -18.00 -15.73
CA GLN A 108 -1.07 -17.47 -16.84
C GLN A 108 -1.97 -17.00 -17.98
N SER A 109 -2.98 -17.78 -18.36
CA SER A 109 -3.96 -17.39 -19.39
C SER A 109 -4.71 -16.11 -19.02
N LEU A 110 -5.12 -15.94 -17.75
CA LEU A 110 -5.73 -14.69 -17.28
C LEU A 110 -4.75 -13.53 -17.29
N SER A 111 -3.48 -13.76 -16.94
CA SER A 111 -2.45 -12.72 -17.01
C SER A 111 -2.21 -12.27 -18.46
N ASP A 112 -2.29 -13.20 -19.42
CA ASP A 112 -2.20 -12.87 -20.85
C ASP A 112 -3.45 -12.12 -21.34
N LEU A 113 -4.65 -12.39 -20.80
CA LEU A 113 -5.86 -11.63 -21.09
C LEU A 113 -5.85 -10.19 -20.54
N LYS A 114 -5.02 -9.92 -19.53
CA LYS A 114 -4.86 -8.58 -18.95
C LYS A 114 -4.02 -7.64 -19.82
N ARG A 115 -3.26 -8.17 -20.79
CA ARG A 115 -2.49 -7.36 -21.75
C ARG A 115 -3.40 -6.42 -22.54
N GLU A 116 -2.90 -5.24 -22.88
CA GLU A 116 -3.61 -4.19 -23.60
C GLU A 116 -4.10 -4.68 -24.96
N ASP A 117 -3.30 -5.43 -25.70
CA ASP A 117 -3.68 -6.00 -27.01
C ASP A 117 -4.75 -7.08 -26.90
N ALA A 118 -4.68 -7.92 -25.86
CA ALA A 118 -5.71 -8.91 -25.57
C ALA A 118 -7.05 -8.27 -25.18
N GLN A 119 -7.01 -7.21 -24.34
CA GLN A 119 -8.22 -6.48 -23.97
C GLN A 119 -8.79 -5.69 -25.16
N GLU A 120 -7.95 -5.09 -25.99
CA GLU A 120 -8.37 -4.42 -27.23
C GLU A 120 -9.09 -5.41 -28.16
N PHE A 121 -8.51 -6.60 -28.37
CA PHE A 121 -9.16 -7.66 -29.13
C PHE A 121 -10.53 -8.05 -28.54
N LEU A 122 -10.61 -8.30 -27.23
CA LEU A 122 -11.87 -8.68 -26.59
C LEU A 122 -12.92 -7.57 -26.65
N PHE A 123 -12.50 -6.31 -26.53
CA PHE A 123 -13.39 -5.15 -26.60
C PHE A 123 -14.18 -5.08 -27.91
N PHE A 124 -13.52 -5.41 -29.03
CA PHE A 124 -14.14 -5.43 -30.36
C PHE A 124 -14.69 -6.81 -30.78
N GLN A 125 -14.59 -7.84 -29.92
CA GLN A 125 -15.07 -9.20 -30.19
C GLN A 125 -16.14 -9.62 -29.19
N GLU A 126 -17.34 -9.06 -29.32
CA GLU A 126 -18.44 -9.23 -28.37
C GLU A 126 -18.79 -10.70 -28.09
N GLY A 127 -18.74 -11.58 -29.11
CA GLY A 127 -19.00 -13.01 -28.94
C GLY A 127 -17.99 -13.69 -28.00
N ARG A 128 -16.70 -13.37 -28.13
CA ARG A 128 -15.63 -13.92 -27.29
C ARG A 128 -15.75 -13.43 -25.85
N THR A 129 -16.10 -12.15 -25.68
CA THR A 129 -16.38 -11.55 -24.38
C THR A 129 -17.61 -12.19 -23.71
N ALA A 130 -18.67 -12.49 -24.47
CA ALA A 130 -19.85 -13.17 -23.96
C ALA A 130 -19.56 -14.61 -23.48
N ASP A 131 -18.73 -15.35 -24.22
CA ASP A 131 -18.29 -16.70 -23.82
C ASP A 131 -17.53 -16.68 -22.48
N LEU A 132 -16.63 -15.71 -22.29
CA LEU A 132 -15.92 -15.51 -21.03
C LEU A 132 -16.84 -15.13 -19.86
N MET A 133 -17.89 -14.35 -20.10
CA MET A 133 -18.92 -14.06 -19.09
C MET A 133 -19.65 -15.34 -18.64
N ILE A 134 -19.91 -16.27 -19.57
CA ILE A 134 -20.50 -17.57 -19.24
C ILE A 134 -19.54 -18.36 -18.36
N VAL A 135 -18.27 -18.48 -18.75
CA VAL A 135 -17.23 -19.18 -17.97
C VAL A 135 -17.12 -18.59 -16.55
N SER A 136 -17.06 -17.27 -16.41
CA SER A 136 -17.01 -16.60 -15.09
C SER A 136 -18.19 -16.98 -14.20
N ARG A 137 -19.41 -17.00 -14.75
CA ARG A 137 -20.62 -17.39 -14.02
C ARG A 137 -20.58 -18.87 -13.61
N GLU A 138 -20.08 -19.75 -14.48
CA GLU A 138 -19.93 -21.16 -14.16
C GLU A 138 -18.94 -21.40 -13.01
N ILE A 139 -17.78 -20.73 -13.03
CA ILE A 139 -16.77 -20.82 -11.96
C ILE A 139 -17.37 -20.42 -10.62
N ARG A 140 -18.13 -19.32 -10.58
CA ARG A 140 -18.78 -18.84 -9.36
C ARG A 140 -19.76 -19.87 -8.79
N ASN A 141 -20.62 -20.42 -9.64
CA ASN A 141 -21.60 -21.43 -9.23
C ASN A 141 -20.92 -22.70 -8.71
N PHE A 142 -19.83 -23.11 -9.36
CA PHE A 142 -19.02 -24.23 -8.94
C PHE A 142 -18.35 -23.98 -7.57
N LEU A 143 -17.75 -22.81 -7.36
CA LEU A 143 -17.15 -22.44 -6.07
C LEU A 143 -18.16 -22.50 -4.91
N THR A 144 -19.39 -21.98 -5.11
CA THR A 144 -20.46 -22.08 -4.11
C THR A 144 -20.83 -23.55 -3.82
N HIS A 145 -20.82 -24.41 -4.85
CA HIS A 145 -21.06 -25.83 -4.66
C HIS A 145 -19.95 -26.52 -3.85
N GLU A 146 -18.69 -26.21 -4.16
CA GLU A 146 -17.51 -26.75 -3.51
C GLU A 146 -17.44 -26.35 -2.03
N GLU A 147 -17.74 -25.08 -1.70
CA GLU A 147 -17.82 -24.60 -0.32
C GLU A 147 -18.84 -25.40 0.49
N LYS A 148 -20.03 -25.60 -0.08
CA LYS A 148 -21.08 -26.40 0.56
C LYS A 148 -20.66 -27.87 0.72
N CYS A 149 -19.90 -28.43 -0.23
CA CYS A 149 -19.39 -29.80 -0.09
C CYS A 149 -18.35 -29.89 1.03
N LEU A 150 -17.42 -28.93 1.10
CA LEU A 150 -16.40 -28.85 2.14
C LEU A 150 -17.01 -28.72 3.53
N GLU A 151 -18.02 -27.86 3.72
CA GLU A 151 -18.71 -27.71 5.01
C GLU A 151 -19.34 -29.01 5.52
N ASN A 152 -19.93 -29.79 4.61
CA ASN A 152 -20.57 -31.07 4.96
C ASN A 152 -19.56 -32.20 5.24
N GLN A 153 -18.34 -32.11 4.70
CA GLN A 153 -17.34 -33.19 4.75
C GLN A 153 -16.09 -32.85 5.58
N ALA A 154 -15.99 -31.63 6.13
CA ALA A 154 -14.79 -31.12 6.79
C ALA A 154 -14.24 -32.04 7.90
N ALA A 155 -15.12 -32.71 8.64
CA ALA A 155 -14.72 -33.62 9.73
C ALA A 155 -14.03 -34.91 9.25
N GLN A 156 -14.21 -35.30 7.99
CA GLN A 156 -13.67 -36.52 7.39
C GLN A 156 -12.36 -36.30 6.63
N ILE A 157 -11.98 -35.04 6.42
CA ILE A 157 -10.80 -34.66 5.63
C ILE A 157 -9.62 -34.48 6.57
N ASN A 158 -8.49 -35.13 6.25
CA ASN A 158 -7.25 -34.95 7.01
C ASN A 158 -6.69 -33.52 6.84
N SER A 159 -5.81 -33.09 7.75
CA SER A 159 -5.30 -31.70 7.76
C SER A 159 -4.58 -31.29 6.46
N SER A 160 -3.75 -32.18 5.90
CA SER A 160 -3.01 -31.94 4.66
C SER A 160 -3.93 -31.72 3.45
N ASN A 161 -4.97 -32.54 3.32
CA ASN A 161 -5.96 -32.41 2.26
C ASN A 161 -6.82 -31.16 2.47
N LEU A 162 -7.17 -30.81 3.71
CA LEU A 162 -7.92 -29.60 4.03
C LEU A 162 -7.13 -28.34 3.65
N GLU A 163 -5.82 -28.30 3.91
CA GLU A 163 -4.93 -27.22 3.50
C GLU A 163 -4.85 -27.10 1.97
N THR A 164 -4.75 -28.25 1.27
CA THR A 164 -4.76 -28.30 -0.21
C THR A 164 -6.07 -27.78 -0.79
N ILE A 165 -7.21 -28.19 -0.22
CA ILE A 165 -8.54 -27.71 -0.67
C ILE A 165 -8.63 -26.20 -0.47
N ASN A 166 -8.35 -25.72 0.75
CA ASN A 166 -8.47 -24.31 1.08
C ASN A 166 -7.58 -23.44 0.18
N SER A 167 -6.31 -23.81 0.01
CA SER A 167 -5.37 -23.04 -0.82
C SER A 167 -5.83 -22.97 -2.29
N ARG A 168 -6.30 -24.08 -2.87
CA ARG A 168 -6.77 -24.10 -4.26
C ARG A 168 -8.12 -23.42 -4.46
N MET A 169 -9.04 -23.55 -3.51
CA MET A 169 -10.30 -22.81 -3.55
C MET A 169 -10.06 -21.30 -3.47
N ILE A 170 -9.10 -20.86 -2.63
CA ILE A 170 -8.70 -19.45 -2.56
C ILE A 170 -8.14 -19.00 -3.92
N LEU A 171 -7.24 -19.78 -4.53
CA LEU A 171 -6.69 -19.48 -5.84
C LEU A 171 -7.78 -19.41 -6.92
N LEU A 172 -8.69 -20.39 -6.99
CA LEU A 172 -9.78 -20.38 -7.97
C LEU A 172 -10.74 -19.19 -7.77
N LYS A 173 -10.98 -18.75 -6.52
CA LYS A 173 -11.72 -17.51 -6.26
C LYS A 173 -10.99 -16.28 -6.76
N ASP A 174 -9.66 -16.22 -6.60
CA ASP A 174 -8.85 -15.14 -7.17
C ASP A 174 -8.94 -15.13 -8.70
N LEU A 175 -8.81 -16.29 -9.34
CA LEU A 175 -8.92 -16.41 -10.80
C LEU A 175 -10.31 -16.01 -11.32
N CYS A 176 -11.38 -16.43 -10.62
CA CYS A 176 -12.74 -16.03 -10.93
C CYS A 176 -12.92 -14.51 -10.81
N TRP A 177 -12.35 -13.91 -9.76
CA TRP A 177 -12.38 -12.47 -9.53
C TRP A 177 -11.61 -11.72 -10.61
N MET A 178 -10.39 -12.14 -10.93
CA MET A 178 -9.56 -11.54 -11.99
C MET A 178 -10.29 -11.54 -13.33
N LEU A 179 -10.89 -12.67 -13.73
CA LEU A 179 -11.67 -12.74 -14.97
C LEU A 179 -12.84 -11.74 -14.96
N GLN A 180 -13.57 -11.70 -13.85
CA GLN A 180 -14.77 -10.87 -13.76
C GLN A 180 -14.45 -9.38 -13.65
N GLN A 181 -13.62 -9.00 -12.69
CA GLN A 181 -13.42 -7.62 -12.25
C GLN A 181 -12.23 -6.96 -12.95
N ASP A 182 -11.12 -7.68 -13.12
CA ASP A 182 -9.91 -7.09 -13.71
C ASP A 182 -9.89 -7.17 -15.25
N VAL A 183 -10.71 -8.04 -15.86
CA VAL A 183 -10.83 -8.17 -17.32
C VAL A 183 -12.19 -7.70 -17.81
N LEU A 184 -13.27 -8.45 -17.52
CA LEU A 184 -14.59 -8.20 -18.14
C LEU A 184 -15.25 -6.88 -17.69
N ASP A 185 -15.15 -6.54 -16.40
CA ASP A 185 -15.70 -5.29 -15.87
C ASP A 185 -14.99 -4.06 -16.45
N ASN A 186 -13.70 -4.18 -16.71
CA ASN A 186 -12.89 -3.13 -17.32
C ASN A 186 -13.28 -2.82 -18.76
N LEU A 187 -13.56 -3.83 -19.58
CA LEU A 187 -14.09 -3.59 -20.94
C LEU A 187 -15.36 -2.73 -20.90
N ARG A 188 -16.25 -2.99 -19.95
CA ARG A 188 -17.48 -2.20 -19.76
C ARG A 188 -17.18 -0.78 -19.27
N LYS A 189 -16.29 -0.62 -18.30
CA LYS A 189 -15.90 0.70 -17.77
C LYS A 189 -15.21 1.55 -18.84
N VAL A 190 -14.37 0.94 -19.69
CA VAL A 190 -13.75 1.63 -20.84
C VAL A 190 -14.83 2.09 -21.82
N MET A 191 -15.81 1.24 -22.16
CA MET A 191 -16.94 1.63 -23.00
C MET A 191 -17.70 2.83 -22.43
N GLN A 192 -18.02 2.79 -21.14
CA GLN A 192 -18.72 3.90 -20.48
C GLN A 192 -17.91 5.20 -20.55
N LEU A 193 -16.59 5.11 -20.38
CA LEU A 193 -15.69 6.25 -20.39
C LEU A 193 -15.55 6.91 -21.76
N THR A 194 -15.77 6.18 -22.88
CA THR A 194 -15.78 6.80 -24.22
C THR A 194 -16.98 7.70 -24.45
N GLY A 195 -18.05 7.54 -23.67
CA GLY A 195 -19.33 8.23 -23.86
C GLY A 195 -20.18 7.68 -25.01
N VAL A 196 -19.76 6.59 -25.64
CA VAL A 196 -20.44 5.95 -26.78
C VAL A 196 -21.30 4.77 -26.32
N THR A 197 -22.39 4.48 -27.02
CA THR A 197 -23.35 3.44 -26.65
C THR A 197 -23.07 2.06 -27.26
N SER A 198 -22.25 1.99 -28.31
CA SER A 198 -21.93 0.78 -29.07
C SER A 198 -20.43 0.65 -29.34
N THR A 199 -19.90 -0.57 -29.28
CA THR A 199 -18.51 -0.91 -29.65
C THR A 199 -18.20 -0.52 -31.11
N ALA A 200 -19.19 -0.66 -32.00
CA ALA A 200 -19.04 -0.39 -33.43
C ALA A 200 -18.75 1.09 -33.74
N ASP A 201 -19.13 1.99 -32.83
CA ASP A 201 -18.97 3.43 -32.97
C ASP A 201 -17.66 3.94 -32.34
N VAL A 202 -16.87 3.05 -31.71
CA VAL A 202 -15.58 3.39 -31.11
C VAL A 202 -14.46 3.20 -32.14
N PRO A 203 -13.72 4.25 -32.52
CA PRO A 203 -12.57 4.11 -33.41
C PRO A 203 -11.52 3.16 -32.81
N PRO A 204 -10.81 2.33 -33.60
CA PRO A 204 -9.87 1.33 -33.08
C PRO A 204 -8.82 1.91 -32.12
N HIS A 205 -8.21 3.05 -32.47
CA HIS A 205 -7.15 3.69 -31.67
C HIS A 205 -7.66 4.40 -30.39
N THR A 206 -8.98 4.51 -30.21
CA THR A 206 -9.60 5.10 -29.02
C THR A 206 -9.45 4.20 -27.79
N PHE A 207 -9.52 2.88 -27.98
CA PHE A 207 -9.54 1.93 -26.87
C PHE A 207 -8.35 2.11 -25.93
N ARG A 208 -7.12 2.19 -26.46
CA ARG A 208 -5.89 2.22 -25.65
C ARG A 208 -5.84 3.42 -24.70
N LYS A 209 -6.14 4.62 -25.21
CA LYS A 209 -6.17 5.85 -24.40
C LYS A 209 -7.17 5.77 -23.24
N TYR A 210 -8.40 5.32 -23.53
CA TYR A 210 -9.43 5.16 -22.49
C TYR A 210 -9.17 3.98 -21.56
N HIS A 211 -8.54 2.90 -22.03
CA HIS A 211 -8.07 1.80 -21.21
C HIS A 211 -7.06 2.26 -20.18
N LYS A 212 -6.05 3.06 -20.58
CA LYS A 212 -5.08 3.67 -19.67
C LYS A 212 -5.77 4.56 -18.63
N LEU A 213 -6.65 5.46 -19.07
CA LEU A 213 -7.43 6.31 -18.15
C LEU A 213 -8.25 5.49 -17.15
N ASN A 214 -8.91 4.42 -17.61
CA ASN A 214 -9.68 3.54 -16.74
C ASN A 214 -8.79 2.83 -15.70
N LEU A 215 -7.62 2.34 -16.10
CA LEU A 215 -6.66 1.73 -15.17
C LEU A 215 -6.22 2.72 -14.09
N LEU A 216 -5.93 3.98 -14.46
CA LEU A 216 -5.59 5.03 -13.50
C LEU A 216 -6.74 5.29 -12.52
N LEU A 217 -7.96 5.46 -13.03
CA LEU A 217 -9.16 5.72 -12.24
C LEU A 217 -9.48 4.57 -11.26
N ASN A 218 -9.42 3.33 -11.73
CA ASN A 218 -9.61 2.14 -10.89
C ASN A 218 -8.58 2.08 -9.76
N ALA A 219 -7.36 2.49 -10.05
CA ALA A 219 -6.30 2.42 -9.07
C ALA A 219 -6.33 3.59 -8.07
N ILE A 220 -6.82 4.78 -8.46
CA ILE A 220 -7.21 5.82 -7.48
C ILE A 220 -8.28 5.26 -6.54
N ASP A 221 -9.32 4.61 -7.04
CA ASP A 221 -10.42 4.07 -6.21
C ASP A 221 -9.94 3.06 -5.16
N ARG A 222 -8.87 2.31 -5.47
CA ARG A 222 -8.24 1.36 -4.54
C ARG A 222 -7.27 2.01 -3.55
N LEU A 223 -6.59 3.08 -3.97
CA LEU A 223 -5.59 3.77 -3.15
C LEU A 223 -6.21 4.83 -2.24
N GLU A 224 -7.35 5.39 -2.63
CA GLU A 224 -8.20 6.19 -1.76
C GLU A 224 -8.87 5.29 -0.73
N VAL A 225 -8.23 5.12 0.42
CA VAL A 225 -8.83 4.38 1.56
C VAL A 225 -9.72 5.26 2.45
N ARG A 226 -9.63 6.57 2.24
CA ARG A 226 -10.43 7.65 2.84
C ARG A 226 -10.69 8.69 1.76
N GLY A 227 -11.68 9.55 1.97
CA GLY A 227 -11.85 10.73 1.13
C GLY A 227 -10.56 11.56 1.13
N ARG A 228 -10.01 11.82 -0.06
CA ARG A 228 -8.80 12.63 -0.27
C ARG A 228 -9.17 14.02 -0.74
N ASP A 229 -8.24 14.95 -0.54
CA ASP A 229 -8.48 16.39 -0.74
C ASP A 229 -8.56 16.73 -2.22
N SER A 230 -7.76 16.08 -3.07
CA SER A 230 -7.80 16.29 -4.51
C SER A 230 -7.19 15.13 -5.27
N ALA A 231 -7.55 14.99 -6.54
CA ALA A 231 -6.94 14.01 -7.45
C ALA A 231 -6.80 14.59 -8.86
N GLY A 232 -5.73 14.21 -9.55
CA GLY A 232 -5.46 14.61 -10.91
C GLY A 232 -5.02 13.44 -11.79
N ILE A 233 -5.34 13.52 -13.08
CA ILE A 233 -4.97 12.56 -14.11
C ILE A 233 -4.38 13.33 -15.29
N GLN A 234 -3.30 12.82 -15.86
CA GLN A 234 -2.73 13.23 -17.12
C GLN A 234 -2.70 12.08 -18.11
N LEU A 235 -3.00 12.38 -19.36
CA LEU A 235 -2.81 11.49 -20.50
C LEU A 235 -1.99 12.24 -21.54
N THR A 236 -0.82 11.71 -21.88
CA THR A 236 0.09 12.24 -22.90
C THR A 236 0.25 11.22 -24.03
N PHE A 237 0.23 11.69 -25.26
CA PHE A 237 0.51 10.85 -26.43
C PHE A 237 1.17 11.66 -27.54
N VAL A 238 2.01 10.99 -28.33
CA VAL A 238 2.69 11.60 -29.48
C VAL A 238 2.03 11.12 -30.77
N LEU A 239 1.52 12.05 -31.55
CA LEU A 239 0.84 11.78 -32.81
C LEU A 239 1.84 11.37 -33.89
N LYS A 240 1.53 10.31 -34.65
CA LYS A 240 2.38 9.84 -35.76
C LYS A 240 2.32 10.71 -37.01
N ASN A 241 1.22 11.45 -37.21
CA ASN A 241 0.96 12.19 -38.43
C ASN A 241 0.57 13.63 -38.09
N GLU A 242 1.40 14.59 -38.45
CA GLU A 242 1.13 16.02 -38.22
C GLU A 242 -0.13 16.52 -38.94
N LYS A 243 -0.52 15.91 -40.07
CA LYS A 243 -1.77 16.26 -40.76
C LYS A 243 -3.00 15.96 -39.90
N ALA A 244 -2.90 15.00 -38.97
CA ALA A 244 -3.99 14.68 -38.05
C ALA A 244 -4.39 15.88 -37.18
N MET A 245 -3.46 16.78 -36.86
CA MET A 245 -3.77 18.00 -36.10
C MET A 245 -4.71 18.93 -36.85
N GLN A 246 -4.56 19.06 -38.17
CA GLN A 246 -5.45 19.90 -38.99
C GLN A 246 -6.87 19.32 -39.03
N ASP A 247 -6.99 18.00 -39.18
CA ASP A 247 -8.28 17.31 -39.19
C ASP A 247 -9.00 17.48 -37.84
N VAL A 248 -8.28 17.34 -36.73
CA VAL A 248 -8.81 17.51 -35.37
C VAL A 248 -9.29 18.94 -35.14
N LEU A 249 -8.50 19.94 -35.54
CA LEU A 249 -8.91 21.34 -35.44
C LEU A 249 -10.17 21.62 -36.29
N GLY A 250 -10.27 20.99 -37.46
CA GLY A 250 -11.48 21.02 -38.30
C GLY A 250 -12.69 20.44 -37.57
N GLN A 251 -12.55 19.28 -36.92
CA GLN A 251 -13.62 18.67 -36.12
C GLN A 251 -14.02 19.54 -34.93
N ILE A 252 -13.06 20.04 -34.16
CA ILE A 252 -13.29 20.95 -33.01
C ILE A 252 -14.03 22.21 -33.48
N SER A 253 -13.63 22.78 -34.61
CA SER A 253 -14.30 23.94 -35.19
C SER A 253 -15.73 23.61 -35.63
N ALA A 254 -15.96 22.47 -36.29
CA ALA A 254 -17.29 22.04 -36.72
C ALA A 254 -18.24 21.78 -35.54
N MET A 255 -17.69 21.40 -34.38
CA MET A 255 -18.42 21.20 -33.13
C MET A 255 -18.64 22.49 -32.33
N GLY A 256 -18.10 23.63 -32.78
CA GLY A 256 -18.21 24.91 -32.08
C GLY A 256 -17.35 25.00 -30.81
N LEU A 257 -16.29 24.19 -30.70
CA LEU A 257 -15.47 24.06 -29.49
C LEU A 257 -14.13 24.83 -29.58
N LEU A 258 -13.95 25.68 -30.59
CA LEU A 258 -12.67 26.35 -30.85
C LEU A 258 -12.25 27.30 -29.71
N GLU A 259 -13.18 28.07 -29.13
CA GLU A 259 -12.89 28.96 -28.01
C GLU A 259 -12.49 28.19 -26.74
N ASP A 260 -13.18 27.07 -26.46
CA ASP A 260 -12.83 26.19 -25.34
C ASP A 260 -11.44 25.56 -25.52
N TYR A 261 -11.17 25.04 -26.72
CA TYR A 261 -9.86 24.52 -27.08
C TYR A 261 -8.75 25.58 -26.91
N GLN A 262 -8.96 26.80 -27.41
CA GLN A 262 -8.00 27.89 -27.28
C GLN A 262 -7.75 28.26 -25.82
N ARG A 263 -8.79 28.34 -24.99
CA ARG A 263 -8.66 28.58 -23.56
C ARG A 263 -7.86 27.48 -22.87
N ARG A 264 -8.16 26.21 -23.16
CA ARG A 264 -7.52 25.04 -22.54
C ARG A 264 -6.07 24.86 -22.96
N THR A 265 -5.66 25.41 -24.12
CA THR A 265 -4.29 25.37 -24.66
C THR A 265 -3.45 26.59 -24.30
N GLN A 266 -3.97 27.53 -23.50
CA GLN A 266 -3.18 28.66 -23.03
C GLN A 266 -2.05 28.19 -22.11
N LYS A 267 -0.87 28.78 -22.31
CA LYS A 267 0.30 28.51 -21.47
C LYS A 267 0.06 29.08 -20.07
N ALA A 268 -0.12 28.18 -19.10
CA ALA A 268 -0.38 28.50 -17.70
C ALA A 268 0.01 27.33 -16.78
N ASP A 269 -0.13 27.54 -15.47
CA ASP A 269 -0.17 26.43 -14.50
C ASP A 269 -1.33 25.47 -14.83
N LEU A 270 -1.14 24.19 -14.55
CA LEU A 270 -2.13 23.16 -14.83
C LEU A 270 -3.36 23.30 -13.92
N VAL A 271 -4.54 23.36 -14.53
CA VAL A 271 -5.86 23.32 -13.89
C VAL A 271 -6.69 22.19 -14.51
N ASN A 272 -7.94 21.98 -14.06
CA ASN A 272 -8.79 20.98 -14.70
C ASN A 272 -8.97 21.31 -16.20
N SER A 273 -8.98 20.26 -17.02
CA SER A 273 -9.11 20.33 -18.47
C SER A 273 -7.97 21.02 -19.22
N SER A 274 -6.84 21.39 -18.60
CA SER A 274 -5.68 21.94 -19.33
C SER A 274 -5.20 20.98 -20.44
N ILE A 275 -4.90 21.53 -21.61
CA ILE A 275 -4.32 20.83 -22.76
C ILE A 275 -2.97 21.46 -23.07
N PHE A 276 -1.91 20.65 -23.12
CA PHE A 276 -0.61 21.10 -23.61
C PHE A 276 -0.29 20.44 -24.95
N ILE A 277 0.22 21.22 -25.90
CA ILE A 277 0.59 20.75 -27.23
C ILE A 277 1.98 21.27 -27.55
N ALA A 278 2.89 20.36 -27.88
CA ALA A 278 4.24 20.69 -28.33
C ALA A 278 4.56 19.95 -29.63
N ALA A 279 4.97 20.70 -30.65
CA ALA A 279 5.59 20.13 -31.83
C ALA A 279 7.07 19.87 -31.49
N ASN A 280 7.44 18.59 -31.39
CA ASN A 280 8.82 18.20 -31.14
C ASN A 280 9.53 18.08 -32.49
N THR A 281 10.23 19.14 -32.88
CA THR A 281 11.14 19.10 -34.04
C THR A 281 12.57 18.84 -33.55
N ASN A 282 13.32 17.98 -34.25
CA ASN A 282 14.72 17.64 -33.94
C ASN A 282 14.98 16.87 -32.63
N THR A 283 14.00 16.14 -32.10
CA THR A 283 14.22 15.13 -31.03
C THR A 283 14.16 13.71 -31.62
N PRO A 284 14.61 12.65 -30.92
CA PRO A 284 14.45 11.26 -31.39
C PRO A 284 12.99 10.87 -31.65
N HIS A 285 12.03 11.60 -31.07
CA HIS A 285 10.59 11.42 -31.23
C HIS A 285 10.01 12.58 -32.04
N ASP A 286 10.20 12.52 -33.35
CA ASP A 286 9.57 13.45 -34.29
C ASP A 286 8.05 13.31 -34.22
N GLY A 287 7.33 14.41 -33.99
CA GLY A 287 5.87 14.40 -33.87
C GLY A 287 5.29 15.46 -32.94
N THR A 288 3.95 15.49 -32.85
CA THR A 288 3.23 16.42 -31.97
C THR A 288 2.82 15.71 -30.68
N SER A 289 3.39 16.12 -29.55
CA SER A 289 2.98 15.66 -28.21
C SER A 289 1.74 16.42 -27.76
N VAL A 290 0.74 15.69 -27.27
CA VAL A 290 -0.51 16.23 -26.73
C VAL A 290 -0.72 15.68 -25.33
N THR A 291 -0.93 16.55 -24.35
CA THR A 291 -1.17 16.20 -22.95
C THR A 291 -2.50 16.78 -22.48
N PHE A 292 -3.41 15.92 -22.03
CA PHE A 292 -4.65 16.30 -21.35
C PHE A 292 -4.45 16.17 -19.84
N THR A 293 -4.90 17.17 -19.07
CA THR A 293 -4.89 17.16 -17.60
C THR A 293 -6.31 17.33 -17.06
N TYR A 294 -6.72 16.45 -16.15
CA TYR A 294 -7.99 16.52 -15.42
C TYR A 294 -7.71 16.61 -13.93
N LYS A 295 -8.44 17.44 -13.21
CA LYS A 295 -8.25 17.66 -11.76
C LYS A 295 -9.60 17.81 -11.07
N THR A 296 -9.68 17.33 -9.84
CA THR A 296 -10.81 17.55 -8.94
C THR A 296 -10.29 17.78 -7.52
N PHE A 297 -11.00 18.58 -6.73
CA PHE A 297 -10.67 18.82 -5.33
C PHE A 297 -11.92 19.06 -4.47
N SER A 298 -11.78 18.76 -3.18
CA SER A 298 -12.77 19.05 -2.15
C SER A 298 -12.08 19.27 -0.81
N ILE A 299 -12.44 20.34 -0.11
CA ILE A 299 -11.93 20.61 1.25
C ILE A 299 -12.32 19.49 2.22
N VAL A 300 -13.51 18.91 2.02
CA VAL A 300 -13.96 17.71 2.74
C VAL A 300 -13.99 16.56 1.74
N GLY A 301 -12.97 15.72 1.79
CA GLY A 301 -12.88 14.55 0.94
C GLY A 301 -13.98 13.52 1.25
N GLU A 302 -14.59 12.98 0.20
CA GLU A 302 -15.54 11.87 0.29
C GLU A 302 -15.02 10.68 -0.51
N LEU A 303 -15.11 9.48 0.07
CA LEU A 303 -14.53 8.27 -0.52
C LEU A 303 -15.24 7.88 -1.83
N GLY A 304 -14.49 7.92 -2.94
CA GLY A 304 -14.99 7.61 -4.29
C GLY A 304 -15.48 8.83 -5.07
N ARG A 305 -15.57 10.02 -4.44
CA ARG A 305 -16.00 11.25 -5.11
C ARG A 305 -15.01 11.66 -6.21
N ASN A 306 -13.71 11.67 -5.91
CA ASN A 306 -12.69 12.09 -6.87
C ASN A 306 -12.75 11.26 -8.15
N VAL A 307 -12.90 9.93 -8.03
CA VAL A 307 -13.01 9.03 -9.18
C VAL A 307 -14.31 9.24 -9.95
N ALA A 308 -15.43 9.49 -9.26
CA ALA A 308 -16.70 9.78 -9.91
C ALA A 308 -16.64 11.10 -10.70
N ASP A 309 -16.09 12.16 -10.11
CA ASP A 309 -15.92 13.47 -10.72
C ASP A 309 -15.00 13.36 -11.96
N LEU A 310 -13.82 12.74 -11.82
CA LEU A 310 -12.88 12.55 -12.93
C LEU A 310 -13.47 11.69 -14.06
N ARG A 311 -14.22 10.61 -13.74
CA ARG A 311 -14.93 9.81 -14.76
C ARG A 311 -15.92 10.66 -15.52
N ASN A 312 -16.71 11.48 -14.82
CA ASN A 312 -17.69 12.35 -15.44
C ASN A 312 -17.04 13.40 -16.37
N GLU A 313 -15.97 14.04 -15.93
CA GLU A 313 -15.24 15.03 -16.75
C GLU A 313 -14.66 14.37 -18.02
N ILE A 314 -13.95 13.25 -17.87
CA ILE A 314 -13.33 12.54 -19.00
C ILE A 314 -14.37 12.02 -19.99
N GLN A 315 -15.47 11.45 -19.49
CA GLN A 315 -16.54 10.90 -20.33
C GLN A 315 -17.21 11.97 -21.19
N ASN A 316 -17.34 13.19 -20.65
CA ASN A 316 -18.03 14.30 -21.32
C ASN A 316 -17.07 15.23 -22.10
N ASP A 317 -15.76 14.98 -22.09
CA ASP A 317 -14.79 15.81 -22.80
C ASP A 317 -14.82 15.55 -24.32
N ARG A 318 -15.58 16.40 -25.01
CA ARG A 318 -15.74 16.36 -26.47
C ARG A 318 -14.45 16.67 -27.23
N ILE A 319 -13.52 17.44 -26.65
CA ILE A 319 -12.23 17.74 -27.30
C ILE A 319 -11.34 16.50 -27.22
N LEU A 320 -11.26 15.83 -26.05
CA LEU A 320 -10.53 14.56 -25.93
C LEU A 320 -11.02 13.54 -26.95
N GLN A 321 -12.34 13.43 -27.15
CA GLN A 321 -12.93 12.50 -28.12
C GLN A 321 -12.44 12.73 -29.57
N CYS A 322 -12.19 13.99 -29.97
CA CYS A 322 -11.59 14.30 -31.27
C CYS A 322 -10.14 13.79 -31.39
N PHE A 323 -9.37 13.82 -30.31
CA PHE A 323 -7.99 13.32 -30.29
C PHE A 323 -7.88 11.81 -30.05
N ALA A 324 -8.85 11.21 -29.37
CA ALA A 324 -8.73 9.84 -28.87
C ALA A 324 -8.60 8.81 -30.01
N GLY A 325 -9.29 9.06 -31.13
CA GLY A 325 -9.27 8.18 -32.30
C GLY A 325 -7.99 8.25 -33.15
N LEU A 326 -7.03 9.11 -32.80
CA LEU A 326 -5.79 9.28 -33.56
C LEU A 326 -4.74 8.24 -33.16
N ASP A 327 -4.00 7.76 -34.17
CA ASP A 327 -2.88 6.84 -33.95
C ASP A 327 -1.69 7.57 -33.31
N ALA A 328 -1.09 6.93 -32.30
CA ALA A 328 -0.02 7.48 -31.49
C ALA A 328 1.22 6.56 -31.55
N SER A 329 2.41 7.15 -31.57
CA SER A 329 3.69 6.42 -31.49
C SER A 329 3.95 5.97 -30.05
N CYS A 330 3.70 6.85 -29.08
CA CYS A 330 3.77 6.55 -27.66
C CYS A 330 2.58 7.14 -26.88
N GLU A 331 2.26 6.51 -25.76
CA GLU A 331 1.17 6.91 -24.86
C GLU A 331 1.64 6.70 -23.41
N THR A 332 1.58 7.75 -22.61
CA THR A 332 1.91 7.76 -21.19
C THR A 332 0.77 8.40 -20.41
N ALA A 333 0.47 7.89 -19.22
CA ALA A 333 -0.60 8.45 -18.39
C ALA A 333 -0.13 8.54 -16.96
N LEU A 334 -0.42 9.61 -16.23
CA LEU A 334 0.02 9.82 -14.85
C LEU A 334 -1.18 10.15 -13.99
N THR A 335 -1.23 9.72 -12.74
CA THR A 335 -2.23 10.23 -11.79
C THR A 335 -1.62 10.55 -10.45
N HIS A 336 -2.34 11.33 -9.66
CA HIS A 336 -2.06 11.56 -8.25
C HIS A 336 -3.36 11.73 -7.45
N THR A 337 -3.42 11.27 -6.19
CA THR A 337 -4.36 11.81 -5.19
C THR A 337 -3.56 12.40 -4.04
N ARG A 338 -3.97 13.59 -3.61
CA ARG A 338 -3.26 14.45 -2.68
C ARG A 338 -3.95 14.47 -1.33
N TRP A 339 -3.12 14.44 -0.30
CA TRP A 339 -3.47 14.88 1.03
C TRP A 339 -2.57 16.06 1.37
N ALA A 340 -3.15 17.23 1.55
CA ALA A 340 -2.41 18.47 1.66
C ALA A 340 -1.62 18.51 2.99
N SER A 341 -0.28 18.38 2.90
CA SER A 341 0.67 18.69 3.97
C SER A 341 1.20 20.13 3.84
N VAL A 342 1.63 20.50 2.64
CA VAL A 342 2.12 21.83 2.27
C VAL A 342 1.27 22.42 1.16
N GLY A 343 0.69 23.59 1.41
CA GLY A 343 -0.15 24.35 0.48
C GLY A 343 -1.64 24.00 0.57
N SER A 344 -2.49 24.98 0.29
CA SER A 344 -3.95 24.87 0.46
C SER A 344 -4.57 23.77 -0.41
N ILE A 345 -5.77 23.32 -0.04
CA ILE A 345 -6.59 22.42 -0.86
C ILE A 345 -7.27 23.25 -1.96
N THR A 346 -6.59 23.38 -3.10
CA THR A 346 -7.10 24.07 -4.30
C THR A 346 -6.76 23.29 -5.56
N GLU A 347 -7.37 23.67 -6.67
CA GLU A 347 -7.13 23.08 -7.99
C GLU A 347 -5.68 23.24 -8.45
N GLU A 348 -5.08 24.42 -8.26
CA GLU A 348 -3.71 24.72 -8.70
C GLU A 348 -2.70 23.88 -7.94
N ASN A 349 -2.95 23.64 -6.64
CA ASN A 349 -2.10 22.81 -5.78
C ASN A 349 -2.37 21.30 -5.95
N CYS A 350 -3.41 20.91 -6.69
CA CYS A 350 -3.64 19.51 -7.04
C CYS A 350 -2.57 19.04 -8.04
N HIS A 351 -1.96 17.89 -7.80
CA HIS A 351 -0.96 17.34 -8.70
C HIS A 351 -1.63 16.64 -9.90
N PRO A 352 -1.00 16.58 -11.08
CA PRO A 352 0.36 17.05 -11.40
C PRO A 352 0.51 18.57 -11.47
N VAL A 353 1.72 19.07 -11.23
CA VAL A 353 2.11 20.49 -11.41
C VAL A 353 3.22 20.61 -12.45
N ASN A 354 3.27 21.73 -13.17
CA ASN A 354 4.22 21.94 -14.27
C ASN A 354 5.34 22.96 -13.92
N ASN A 355 6.25 23.25 -14.85
CA ASN A 355 7.30 24.27 -14.73
C ASN A 355 6.86 25.69 -15.16
N TYR A 356 5.57 26.01 -15.33
CA TYR A 356 5.16 27.36 -15.73
C TYR A 356 5.55 28.45 -14.71
N THR A 357 5.95 29.64 -15.16
CA THR A 357 6.18 30.82 -14.31
C THR A 357 5.51 32.06 -14.90
N THR A 358 5.14 33.04 -14.06
CA THR A 358 4.37 34.22 -14.48
C THR A 358 5.24 35.30 -15.13
N ALA A 359 6.54 35.30 -14.85
CA ALA A 359 7.54 36.13 -15.49
C ALA A 359 8.60 35.21 -16.08
N TYR A 360 8.50 34.93 -17.39
CA TYR A 360 9.40 34.01 -18.06
C TYR A 360 10.08 34.68 -19.25
N ALA A 361 11.39 34.50 -19.35
CA ALA A 361 12.16 34.72 -20.57
C ALA A 361 12.69 33.36 -20.99
N PHE A 362 12.37 32.91 -22.22
CA PHE A 362 12.74 31.61 -22.76
C PHE A 362 14.26 31.52 -22.98
N PRO A 363 15.03 30.86 -22.08
CA PRO A 363 16.44 30.61 -22.33
C PRO A 363 16.50 29.41 -23.26
N GLU A 364 17.25 29.52 -24.36
CA GLU A 364 17.44 28.40 -25.26
C GLU A 364 18.12 27.24 -24.50
N CYS A 365 17.44 26.09 -24.38
CA CYS A 365 18.00 24.88 -23.80
C CYS A 365 19.08 24.32 -24.74
N PRO A 366 20.38 24.32 -24.38
CA PRO A 366 21.46 24.03 -25.34
C PRO A 366 21.36 22.65 -26.00
N LEU A 367 20.80 21.66 -25.29
CA LEU A 367 20.63 20.28 -25.80
C LEU A 367 19.25 20.02 -26.41
N TYR A 368 18.32 20.97 -26.33
CA TYR A 368 16.96 20.86 -26.87
C TYR A 368 16.58 22.16 -27.60
N PRO A 369 17.32 22.54 -28.66
CA PRO A 369 17.14 23.82 -29.32
C PRO A 369 15.75 23.95 -29.96
N GLY A 370 15.09 25.08 -29.75
CA GLY A 370 13.76 25.36 -30.31
C GLY A 370 12.60 24.59 -29.67
N VAL A 371 12.84 23.77 -28.64
CA VAL A 371 11.80 23.03 -27.93
C VAL A 371 11.63 23.62 -26.53
N GLU A 372 10.39 23.99 -26.19
CA GLU A 372 10.07 24.40 -24.83
C GLU A 372 9.97 23.19 -23.90
N PRO A 373 10.76 23.10 -22.81
CA PRO A 373 10.58 22.07 -21.82
C PRO A 373 9.25 22.25 -21.10
N HIS A 374 8.42 21.21 -21.17
CA HIS A 374 7.23 21.06 -20.35
C HIS A 374 7.45 19.86 -19.44
N ILE A 375 7.56 20.12 -18.14
CA ILE A 375 7.92 19.15 -17.12
C ILE A 375 6.76 19.04 -16.16
N ASN A 376 6.14 17.86 -16.07
CA ASN A 376 5.02 17.60 -15.18
C ASN A 376 5.44 16.62 -14.08
N VAL A 377 5.15 16.98 -12.83
CA VAL A 377 5.56 16.18 -11.68
C VAL A 377 4.40 15.88 -10.74
N VAL A 378 4.53 14.78 -10.03
CA VAL A 378 3.74 14.46 -8.83
C VAL A 378 4.71 14.13 -7.69
N LEU A 379 4.35 14.53 -6.47
CA LEU A 379 5.14 14.31 -5.27
C LEU A 379 4.34 13.55 -4.22
N ASN A 380 5.07 12.65 -3.56
CA ASN A 380 4.74 12.04 -2.28
C ASN A 380 5.79 12.41 -1.24
N GLY A 381 5.35 12.79 -0.04
CA GLY A 381 6.24 13.36 0.97
C GLY A 381 6.36 14.86 0.80
N ASP A 382 7.37 15.44 1.43
CA ASP A 382 7.57 16.89 1.47
C ASP A 382 9.01 17.22 1.05
N ILE A 383 9.18 18.35 0.37
CA ILE A 383 10.48 18.98 0.13
C ILE A 383 10.73 20.00 1.24
N ASP A 384 11.48 19.61 2.28
CA ASP A 384 11.60 20.40 3.51
C ASP A 384 12.26 21.77 3.27
N ASN A 385 13.18 21.87 2.31
CA ASN A 385 13.90 23.10 1.97
C ASN A 385 13.25 23.90 0.83
N TYR A 386 12.00 23.61 0.45
CA TYR A 386 11.28 24.35 -0.60
C TYR A 386 11.23 25.87 -0.43
N PRO A 387 11.16 26.48 0.78
CA PRO A 387 11.07 27.93 0.91
C PRO A 387 12.36 28.63 0.44
N ALA A 388 13.52 28.04 0.75
CA ALA A 388 14.82 28.57 0.33
C ALA A 388 15.00 28.43 -1.19
N LEU A 389 14.61 27.28 -1.75
CA LEU A 389 14.64 27.04 -3.19
C LEU A 389 13.72 28.00 -3.95
N ARG A 390 12.48 28.19 -3.45
CA ARG A 390 11.53 29.17 -3.99
C ARG A 390 12.12 30.58 -4.03
N GLN A 391 12.67 31.03 -2.91
CA GLN A 391 13.27 32.36 -2.81
C GLN A 391 14.42 32.54 -3.82
N ALA A 392 15.25 31.52 -4.02
CA ALA A 392 16.35 31.56 -4.99
C ALA A 392 15.87 31.62 -6.44
N LEU A 393 14.75 30.97 -6.78
CA LEU A 393 14.09 31.03 -8.09
C LEU A 393 13.50 32.44 -8.33
N GLU A 394 12.69 32.93 -7.38
CA GLU A 394 12.02 34.23 -7.49
C GLU A 394 13.03 35.40 -7.57
N THR A 395 14.18 35.29 -6.87
CA THR A 395 15.27 36.28 -6.96
C THR A 395 15.91 36.35 -8.34
N ARG A 396 15.85 35.26 -9.12
CA ARG A 396 16.33 35.20 -10.51
C ARG A 396 15.28 35.64 -11.54
N GLY A 397 14.10 36.05 -11.08
CA GLY A 397 13.00 36.49 -11.94
C GLY A 397 12.02 35.38 -12.32
N GLU A 398 12.24 34.14 -11.87
CA GLU A 398 11.34 33.00 -12.09
C GLU A 398 10.17 33.09 -11.09
N LEU A 399 9.15 33.90 -11.40
CA LEU A 399 8.06 34.19 -10.48
C LEU A 399 6.99 33.09 -10.47
N ILE A 400 6.69 32.56 -9.28
CA ILE A 400 5.63 31.58 -9.05
C ILE A 400 4.34 32.30 -8.68
N ALA A 401 3.21 31.88 -9.27
CA ALA A 401 1.91 32.46 -8.97
C ALA A 401 1.56 32.34 -7.47
N PRO A 402 1.03 33.39 -6.80
CA PRO A 402 0.75 33.37 -5.36
C PRO A 402 -0.20 32.26 -4.90
N GLN A 403 -1.15 31.86 -5.74
CA GLN A 403 -2.10 30.77 -5.45
C GLN A 403 -1.45 29.37 -5.40
N LEU A 404 -0.27 29.24 -6.02
CA LEU A 404 0.48 27.99 -6.07
C LEU A 404 1.44 27.93 -4.88
N THR A 405 1.00 27.22 -3.84
CA THR A 405 1.62 27.20 -2.51
C THR A 405 2.23 25.84 -2.15
N THR A 406 1.99 24.80 -2.94
CA THR A 406 2.63 23.49 -2.79
C THR A 406 4.13 23.56 -3.06
N ASP A 407 4.89 22.85 -2.23
CA ASP A 407 6.32 22.57 -2.38
C ASP A 407 6.66 21.83 -3.69
N THR A 408 5.75 20.98 -4.18
CA THR A 408 5.89 20.24 -5.44
C THR A 408 6.27 21.13 -6.63
N LYS A 409 5.83 22.38 -6.65
CA LYS A 409 6.13 23.34 -7.75
C LYS A 409 7.63 23.59 -7.91
N ILE A 410 8.41 23.42 -6.85
CA ILE A 410 9.86 23.64 -6.90
C ILE A 410 10.57 22.58 -7.74
N ILE A 411 10.03 21.35 -7.77
CA ILE A 411 10.65 20.22 -8.48
C ILE A 411 10.84 20.50 -9.98
N PRO A 412 9.78 20.82 -10.77
CA PRO A 412 9.91 20.99 -12.21
C PRO A 412 10.74 22.23 -12.56
N LEU A 413 10.71 23.28 -11.74
CA LEU A 413 11.54 24.49 -11.89
C LEU A 413 13.03 24.21 -11.62
N GLN A 414 13.34 23.40 -10.60
CA GLN A 414 14.71 23.02 -10.31
C GLN A 414 15.31 22.15 -11.43
N ILE A 415 14.49 21.30 -12.06
CA ILE A 415 14.90 20.49 -13.21
C ILE A 415 15.16 21.40 -14.41
N GLU A 416 14.26 22.35 -14.70
CA GLU A 416 14.43 23.34 -15.77
C GLU A 416 15.71 24.17 -15.59
N LYS A 417 16.05 24.57 -14.35
CA LYS A 417 17.33 25.23 -14.05
C LYS A 417 18.53 24.43 -14.55
N TYR A 418 18.56 23.10 -14.38
CA TYR A 418 19.68 22.28 -14.82
C TYR A 418 19.69 22.03 -16.34
N LEU A 419 18.51 21.97 -16.98
CA LEU A 419 18.39 21.96 -18.44
C LEU A 419 18.99 23.23 -19.05
N ASN A 420 18.63 24.39 -18.49
CA ASN A 420 19.16 25.70 -18.89
C ASN A 420 20.69 25.82 -18.64
N SER A 421 21.23 24.99 -17.74
CA SER A 421 22.67 24.92 -17.46
C SER A 421 23.42 23.98 -18.43
N GLY A 422 22.74 23.41 -19.44
CA GLY A 422 23.34 22.58 -20.48
C GLY A 422 23.36 21.07 -20.20
N ASN A 423 22.59 20.59 -19.22
CA ASN A 423 22.46 19.16 -18.93
C ASN A 423 21.31 18.54 -19.73
N ASN A 424 21.37 17.23 -20.01
CA ASN A 424 20.23 16.51 -20.59
C ASN A 424 19.14 16.29 -19.53
N LEU A 425 17.95 15.82 -19.92
CA LEU A 425 16.82 15.66 -19.00
C LEU A 425 17.10 14.68 -17.86
N SER A 426 17.73 13.54 -18.16
CA SER A 426 18.07 12.52 -17.15
C SER A 426 19.02 13.06 -16.07
N GLU A 427 20.06 13.78 -16.51
CA GLU A 427 21.03 14.39 -15.61
C GLU A 427 20.44 15.59 -14.86
N SER A 428 19.59 16.39 -15.52
CA SER A 428 18.88 17.50 -14.88
C SER A 428 17.95 17.03 -13.77
N PHE A 429 17.24 15.92 -14.00
CA PHE A 429 16.43 15.26 -12.98
C PHE A 429 17.30 14.77 -11.82
N ARG A 430 18.41 14.08 -12.10
CA ARG A 430 19.35 13.59 -11.07
C ARG A 430 19.93 14.72 -10.21
N LEU A 431 20.36 15.81 -10.84
CA LEU A 431 20.91 16.97 -10.14
C LEU A 431 19.83 17.66 -9.29
N ALA A 432 18.62 17.83 -9.82
CA ALA A 432 17.52 18.44 -9.07
C ALA A 432 17.15 17.65 -7.81
N VAL A 433 17.06 16.32 -7.88
CA VAL A 433 16.71 15.51 -6.69
C VAL A 433 17.79 15.52 -5.60
N ASN A 434 19.03 15.88 -5.93
CA ASN A 434 20.09 16.09 -4.93
C ASN A 434 19.91 17.39 -4.13
N ASP A 435 19.21 18.37 -4.68
CA ASP A 435 18.95 19.65 -3.99
C ASP A 435 17.85 19.53 -2.93
N PHE A 436 17.07 18.44 -2.94
CA PHE A 436 15.90 18.29 -2.08
C PHE A 436 16.24 17.65 -0.73
N GLU A 437 15.83 18.34 0.33
CA GLU A 437 15.83 17.82 1.71
C GLU A 437 14.47 17.20 2.05
N GLY A 438 14.47 16.25 2.98
CA GLY A 438 13.29 15.49 3.37
C GLY A 438 13.20 14.10 2.72
N SER A 439 12.06 13.44 2.94
CA SER A 439 11.74 12.15 2.33
C SER A 439 10.69 12.34 1.25
N HIS A 440 10.99 11.88 0.05
CA HIS A 440 10.15 12.08 -1.10
C HIS A 440 10.13 10.89 -2.04
N ALA A 441 9.00 10.72 -2.72
CA ALA A 441 8.83 9.92 -3.92
C ALA A 441 8.31 10.82 -5.04
N ILE A 442 9.06 10.94 -6.13
CA ILE A 442 8.77 11.85 -7.24
C ILE A 442 8.55 11.01 -8.49
N ALA A 443 7.51 11.34 -9.26
CA ALA A 443 7.37 10.87 -10.63
C ALA A 443 7.25 12.07 -11.59
N MET A 444 7.97 12.00 -12.71
CA MET A 444 8.04 13.08 -13.70
C MET A 444 7.84 12.56 -15.12
N THR A 445 7.06 13.31 -15.92
CA THR A 445 7.02 13.24 -17.39
C THR A 445 7.55 14.54 -18.00
N SER A 446 8.03 14.47 -19.25
CA SER A 446 8.31 15.67 -20.03
C SER A 446 8.06 15.44 -21.52
N ASN A 447 7.70 16.51 -22.25
CA ASN A 447 7.62 16.47 -23.72
C ASN A 447 8.97 16.25 -24.41
N LEU A 448 10.09 16.47 -23.71
CA LEU A 448 11.44 16.26 -24.27
C LEU A 448 11.75 14.77 -24.49
N GLU A 449 11.25 13.90 -23.60
CA GLU A 449 11.42 12.44 -23.65
C GLU A 449 10.07 11.78 -23.29
N PRO A 450 9.06 11.88 -24.17
CA PRO A 450 7.66 11.54 -23.87
C PRO A 450 7.40 10.03 -23.72
N ASP A 451 8.36 9.20 -24.11
CA ASP A 451 8.41 7.75 -23.99
C ASP A 451 8.99 7.27 -22.65
N LYS A 452 9.47 8.20 -21.80
CA LYS A 452 10.11 7.88 -20.53
C LYS A 452 9.33 8.37 -19.32
N MET A 453 9.50 7.63 -18.23
CA MET A 453 9.14 8.06 -16.89
C MET A 453 10.34 8.09 -15.97
N PHE A 454 10.43 9.17 -15.20
CA PHE A 454 11.48 9.35 -14.22
C PHE A 454 10.90 9.21 -12.83
N LEU A 455 11.42 8.26 -12.06
CA LEU A 455 11.04 7.99 -10.69
C LEU A 455 12.23 8.27 -9.79
N ALA A 456 12.00 8.94 -8.67
CA ALA A 456 13.02 9.13 -7.64
C ALA A 456 12.44 8.82 -6.26
N LEU A 457 13.21 8.15 -5.41
CA LEU A 457 12.83 7.82 -4.03
C LEU A 457 13.99 8.09 -3.08
N LYS A 458 13.73 8.84 -2.00
CA LYS A 458 14.69 9.13 -0.92
C LYS A 458 14.04 9.00 0.46
N GLY A 459 14.75 8.37 1.37
CA GLY A 459 14.32 8.12 2.75
C GLY A 459 13.37 6.92 2.87
N SER A 460 12.94 6.66 4.12
CA SER A 460 12.12 5.50 4.49
C SER A 460 10.62 5.81 4.58
N GLY A 461 10.24 7.08 4.45
CA GLY A 461 8.86 7.53 4.69
C GLY A 461 7.92 7.30 3.53
N GLN A 462 8.48 7.08 2.33
CA GLN A 462 7.75 6.87 1.09
C GLN A 462 8.17 5.54 0.45
N SER A 463 7.33 5.00 -0.43
CA SER A 463 7.62 3.80 -1.20
C SER A 463 7.26 4.01 -2.65
N VAL A 464 7.99 3.33 -3.54
CA VAL A 464 7.67 3.21 -4.97
C VAL A 464 7.90 1.76 -5.39
N TYR A 465 6.89 1.21 -6.04
CA TYR A 465 6.90 -0.11 -6.65
C TYR A 465 6.74 0.05 -8.15
N VAL A 466 7.58 -0.60 -8.94
CA VAL A 466 7.52 -0.61 -10.40
C VAL A 466 6.95 -1.96 -10.84
N GLY A 467 5.72 -1.97 -11.33
CA GLY A 467 5.08 -3.14 -11.92
C GLY A 467 5.59 -3.42 -13.33
N ILE A 468 5.84 -4.70 -13.63
CA ILE A 468 6.35 -5.14 -14.93
C ILE A 468 5.32 -6.07 -15.59
N SER A 469 4.89 -5.71 -16.79
CA SER A 469 4.09 -6.55 -17.68
C SER A 469 4.85 -6.81 -18.99
N LYS A 470 4.36 -7.77 -19.79
CA LYS A 470 4.93 -8.10 -21.12
C LYS A 470 4.80 -6.94 -22.11
N ASP A 471 3.80 -6.09 -21.90
CA ASP A 471 3.34 -5.06 -22.82
C ASP A 471 3.37 -3.65 -22.20
N GLN A 472 3.69 -3.51 -20.90
CA GLN A 472 3.81 -2.21 -20.26
C GLN A 472 4.52 -2.19 -18.89
N TYR A 473 5.04 -1.02 -18.52
CA TYR A 473 5.43 -0.70 -17.14
C TYR A 473 4.33 0.05 -16.40
N LEU A 474 4.29 -0.17 -15.08
CA LEU A 474 3.49 0.62 -14.15
C LEU A 474 4.34 1.03 -12.97
N PHE A 475 3.91 2.06 -12.26
CA PHE A 475 4.41 2.31 -10.92
C PHE A 475 3.28 2.77 -10.00
N SER A 476 3.50 2.60 -8.70
CA SER A 476 2.58 3.03 -7.65
C SER A 476 3.34 3.12 -6.34
N SER A 477 2.88 3.94 -5.40
CA SER A 477 3.47 3.93 -4.05
C SER A 477 3.09 2.70 -3.24
N GLU A 478 2.09 1.94 -3.70
CA GLU A 478 1.59 0.73 -3.05
C GLU A 478 1.25 -0.34 -4.10
N ILE A 479 1.48 -1.61 -3.73
CA ILE A 479 1.27 -2.77 -4.60
C ILE A 479 -0.20 -2.87 -5.08
N TYR A 480 -1.15 -2.31 -4.32
CA TYR A 480 -2.58 -2.22 -4.67
C TYR A 480 -2.86 -1.53 -6.01
N GLY A 481 -1.98 -0.60 -6.40
CA GLY A 481 -2.05 0.06 -7.70
C GLY A 481 -1.66 -0.86 -8.86
N LEU A 482 -0.85 -1.88 -8.61
CA LEU A 482 -0.23 -2.71 -9.65
C LEU A 482 -1.03 -4.00 -9.93
N VAL A 483 -1.57 -4.62 -8.88
CA VAL A 483 -2.10 -6.00 -8.91
C VAL A 483 -3.33 -6.22 -9.78
N GLU A 484 -4.02 -5.16 -10.20
CA GLU A 484 -5.06 -5.26 -11.23
C GLU A 484 -4.46 -5.74 -12.55
N LEU A 485 -3.25 -5.30 -12.89
CA LEU A 485 -2.63 -5.62 -14.18
C LEU A 485 -1.52 -6.66 -14.05
N THR A 486 -0.59 -6.50 -13.10
CA THR A 486 0.54 -7.41 -12.91
C THR A 486 0.86 -7.64 -11.44
N PRO A 487 1.12 -8.89 -11.01
CA PRO A 487 1.63 -9.16 -9.69
C PRO A 487 3.16 -8.98 -9.62
N HIS A 488 3.87 -8.82 -10.74
CA HIS A 488 5.33 -8.75 -10.76
C HIS A 488 5.80 -7.31 -10.59
N PHE A 489 6.70 -7.07 -9.64
CA PHE A 489 7.18 -5.73 -9.35
C PHE A 489 8.62 -5.69 -8.85
N ILE A 490 9.25 -4.52 -9.00
CA ILE A 490 10.50 -4.14 -8.33
C ILE A 490 10.17 -3.11 -7.25
N LYS A 491 10.71 -3.28 -6.05
CA LYS A 491 10.59 -2.30 -4.95
C LYS A 491 11.81 -1.40 -4.93
N MET A 492 11.61 -0.09 -5.05
CA MET A 492 12.69 0.89 -4.86
C MET A 492 13.06 1.00 -3.37
N ASN A 493 14.33 1.29 -3.08
CA ASN A 493 14.85 1.46 -1.73
C ASN A 493 15.49 2.84 -1.56
N GLY A 494 14.74 3.78 -0.97
CA GLY A 494 15.18 5.14 -0.71
C GLY A 494 16.20 5.30 0.42
N GLU A 495 16.46 4.24 1.20
CA GLU A 495 17.42 4.25 2.31
C GLU A 495 18.79 3.69 1.91
N THR A 496 18.87 2.98 0.78
CA THR A 496 20.15 2.40 0.33
C THR A 496 21.12 3.52 0.00
N THR A 497 22.31 3.42 0.58
CA THR A 497 23.42 4.34 0.34
C THR A 497 24.47 3.65 -0.51
N ASN A 498 25.04 4.42 -1.44
CA ASN A 498 26.37 4.14 -1.96
C ASN A 498 27.26 5.31 -1.52
N GLY A 499 28.23 5.05 -0.64
CA GLY A 499 29.00 6.14 -0.02
C GLY A 499 28.14 7.02 0.91
N SER A 500 28.09 8.32 0.66
CA SER A 500 27.44 9.32 1.53
C SER A 500 26.04 9.77 1.08
N VAL A 501 25.56 9.33 -0.08
CA VAL A 501 24.27 9.79 -0.65
C VAL A 501 23.29 8.63 -0.70
N ALA A 502 22.10 8.85 -0.10
CA ALA A 502 20.98 7.93 -0.16
C ALA A 502 20.00 8.36 -1.26
N GLY A 503 19.31 7.38 -1.84
CA GLY A 503 18.22 7.60 -2.80
C GLY A 503 18.46 6.90 -4.12
N GLN A 504 17.37 6.48 -4.76
CA GLN A 504 17.38 5.75 -6.02
C GLN A 504 16.56 6.47 -7.08
N ILE A 505 17.05 6.45 -8.32
CA ILE A 505 16.36 6.90 -9.52
C ILE A 505 16.15 5.69 -10.42
N LEU A 506 14.93 5.50 -10.89
CA LEU A 506 14.58 4.54 -11.94
C LEU A 506 13.98 5.33 -13.11
N VAL A 507 14.51 5.13 -14.31
CA VAL A 507 13.97 5.67 -15.56
C VAL A 507 13.38 4.52 -16.36
N LEU A 508 12.06 4.52 -16.51
CA LEU A 508 11.33 3.52 -17.28
C LEU A 508 11.33 3.97 -18.74
N ASN A 509 11.98 3.19 -19.61
CA ASN A 509 12.15 3.51 -21.01
C ASN A 509 11.39 2.50 -21.88
N HIS A 510 10.39 2.99 -22.60
CA HIS A 510 9.55 2.20 -23.48
C HIS A 510 10.32 1.59 -24.68
N ASP A 511 11.20 2.38 -25.29
CA ASP A 511 11.84 2.04 -26.57
C ASP A 511 12.85 0.89 -26.46
N ARG A 512 13.22 0.49 -25.24
CA ARG A 512 14.18 -0.58 -24.95
C ARG A 512 13.55 -1.96 -24.72
N GLY A 513 12.24 -2.10 -24.96
CA GLY A 513 11.53 -3.36 -24.81
C GLY A 513 11.14 -3.69 -23.37
N GLY A 514 10.52 -4.86 -23.19
CA GLY A 514 9.91 -5.26 -21.92
C GLY A 514 10.86 -5.88 -20.92
N GLY A 515 10.42 -5.92 -19.66
CA GLY A 515 11.16 -6.57 -18.58
C GLY A 515 12.13 -5.64 -17.88
N ILE A 516 13.16 -6.18 -17.24
CA ILE A 516 14.07 -5.36 -16.43
C ILE A 516 15.03 -4.54 -17.30
N SER A 517 15.29 -4.96 -18.53
CA SER A 517 16.22 -4.31 -19.46
C SER A 517 15.77 -2.93 -19.95
N GLY A 518 14.47 -2.61 -19.86
CA GLY A 518 13.94 -1.29 -20.18
C GLY A 518 14.01 -0.29 -19.03
N ILE A 519 14.64 -0.65 -17.91
CA ILE A 519 14.75 0.19 -16.71
C ILE A 519 16.20 0.58 -16.49
N ASP A 520 16.51 1.87 -16.67
CA ASP A 520 17.78 2.43 -16.23
C ASP A 520 17.67 2.78 -14.74
N ALA A 521 18.61 2.32 -13.91
CA ALA A 521 18.60 2.60 -12.47
C ALA A 521 19.94 3.16 -11.99
N CYS A 522 19.89 4.15 -11.11
CA CYS A 522 21.08 4.72 -10.48
C CYS A 522 20.79 5.27 -9.07
N PHE A 523 21.84 5.47 -8.29
CA PHE A 523 21.79 6.24 -7.06
C PHE A 523 21.81 7.74 -7.37
N TYR A 524 21.43 8.57 -6.39
CA TYR A 524 21.44 10.03 -6.55
C TYR A 524 22.84 10.58 -6.88
N ASP A 525 23.91 9.92 -6.46
CA ASP A 525 25.29 10.29 -6.81
C ASP A 525 25.68 9.96 -8.26
N GLY A 526 24.80 9.28 -9.01
CA GLY A 526 25.02 8.87 -10.40
C GLY A 526 25.58 7.45 -10.57
N THR A 527 25.88 6.74 -9.47
CA THR A 527 26.33 5.34 -9.55
C THR A 527 25.23 4.46 -10.13
N VAL A 528 25.53 3.72 -11.19
CA VAL A 528 24.59 2.81 -11.85
C VAL A 528 24.23 1.64 -10.93
N ILE A 529 22.95 1.28 -10.91
CA ILE A 529 22.40 0.10 -10.25
C ILE A 529 22.10 -0.93 -11.35
N HIS A 530 22.78 -2.08 -11.31
CA HIS A 530 22.51 -3.18 -12.21
C HIS A 530 21.34 -4.02 -11.68
N LEU A 531 20.15 -3.82 -12.25
CA LEU A 531 18.98 -4.63 -11.94
C LEU A 531 19.11 -6.02 -12.58
N THR A 532 18.83 -7.06 -11.81
CA THR A 532 18.77 -8.46 -12.26
C THR A 532 17.38 -9.03 -11.95
N GLU A 533 17.08 -10.22 -12.48
CA GLU A 533 15.83 -10.95 -12.18
C GLU A 533 15.61 -11.19 -10.67
N ASP A 534 16.67 -11.18 -9.86
CA ASP A 534 16.57 -11.31 -8.39
C ASP A 534 15.87 -10.11 -7.74
N ALA A 535 15.82 -8.96 -8.42
CA ALA A 535 15.07 -7.79 -7.96
C ALA A 535 13.56 -7.94 -8.18
N LEU A 536 13.14 -8.88 -9.03
CA LEU A 536 11.73 -9.11 -9.36
C LEU A 536 11.04 -9.86 -8.22
N GLN A 537 9.98 -9.27 -7.70
CA GLN A 537 9.12 -9.84 -6.67
C GLN A 537 7.73 -10.12 -7.25
N ARG A 538 6.99 -11.01 -6.60
CA ARG A 538 5.59 -11.32 -6.95
C ARG A 538 4.68 -10.99 -5.78
N ALA A 539 3.66 -10.19 -6.02
CA ALA A 539 2.65 -9.81 -5.04
C ALA A 539 1.85 -11.03 -4.58
N GLU A 540 1.67 -11.15 -3.26
CA GLU A 540 0.86 -12.18 -2.59
C GLU A 540 -0.58 -11.72 -2.30
N ILE A 541 -1.00 -10.61 -2.92
CA ILE A 541 -2.31 -9.99 -2.75
C ILE A 541 -2.95 -9.77 -4.12
N THR A 542 -4.28 -9.75 -4.16
CA THR A 542 -5.06 -9.51 -5.38
C THR A 542 -6.05 -8.35 -5.18
N THR A 543 -6.67 -7.87 -6.26
CA THR A 543 -7.72 -6.83 -6.19
C THR A 543 -8.92 -7.27 -5.34
N ARG A 544 -9.15 -8.58 -5.20
CA ARG A 544 -10.20 -9.16 -4.34
C ARG A 544 -9.97 -8.86 -2.86
N ASP A 545 -8.71 -8.81 -2.43
CA ASP A 545 -8.33 -8.66 -1.02
C ASP A 545 -8.56 -7.24 -0.49
N ILE A 546 -8.65 -6.26 -1.40
CA ILE A 546 -8.74 -4.82 -1.12
C ILE A 546 -10.04 -4.19 -1.63
N ASP A 547 -11.02 -5.01 -2.02
CA ASP A 547 -12.31 -4.55 -2.50
C ASP A 547 -13.18 -3.98 -1.36
N ARG A 548 -13.85 -2.85 -1.63
CA ARG A 548 -14.80 -2.22 -0.71
C ARG A 548 -16.18 -2.88 -0.76
N SER A 549 -16.45 -3.70 -1.77
CA SER A 549 -17.75 -4.32 -2.03
C SER A 549 -18.86 -3.26 -2.07
N SER A 550 -20.09 -3.60 -1.67
CA SER A 550 -21.20 -2.63 -1.66
C SER A 550 -21.23 -1.72 -0.44
N CYS A 551 -20.19 -1.72 0.42
CA CYS A 551 -20.18 -0.90 1.63
C CYS A 551 -19.84 0.56 1.29
N PRO A 552 -20.49 1.55 1.94
CA PRO A 552 -20.20 2.96 1.69
C PRO A 552 -18.76 3.33 2.07
N HIS A 553 -18.19 2.67 3.07
CA HIS A 553 -16.80 2.89 3.50
C HIS A 553 -16.18 1.61 4.07
N PHE A 554 -14.85 1.48 3.93
CA PHE A 554 -14.09 0.34 4.46
C PHE A 554 -14.32 0.11 5.95
N PHE A 555 -14.47 1.17 6.75
CA PHE A 555 -14.68 1.04 8.19
C PHE A 555 -15.94 0.21 8.55
N LEU A 556 -17.06 0.37 7.84
CA LEU A 556 -18.27 -0.43 8.11
C LEU A 556 -18.09 -1.87 7.64
N LYS A 557 -17.49 -2.05 6.45
CA LYS A 557 -17.14 -3.38 5.92
C LYS A 557 -16.32 -4.15 6.95
N GLU A 558 -15.26 -3.55 7.46
CA GLU A 558 -14.28 -4.22 8.30
C GLU A 558 -14.79 -4.47 9.72
N ILE A 559 -15.66 -3.61 10.27
CA ILE A 559 -16.43 -3.94 11.48
C ILE A 559 -17.30 -5.17 11.23
N SER A 560 -18.03 -5.20 10.10
CA SER A 560 -18.92 -6.32 9.78
C SER A 560 -18.17 -7.63 9.50
N GLU A 561 -16.92 -7.56 9.05
CA GLU A 561 -16.05 -8.70 8.76
C GLU A 561 -15.23 -9.17 9.97
N SER A 562 -15.30 -8.47 11.11
CA SER A 562 -14.45 -8.75 12.27
C SER A 562 -14.63 -10.17 12.83
N SER A 563 -15.86 -10.68 12.87
CA SER A 563 -16.15 -12.06 13.30
C SER A 563 -15.52 -13.11 12.36
N LEU A 564 -15.62 -12.87 11.06
CA LEU A 564 -15.02 -13.71 10.03
C LEU A 564 -13.48 -13.69 10.11
N SER A 565 -12.88 -12.53 10.37
CA SER A 565 -11.43 -12.39 10.54
C SER A 565 -10.91 -13.18 11.75
N VAL A 566 -11.63 -13.14 12.87
CA VAL A 566 -11.34 -13.97 14.05
C VAL A 566 -11.46 -15.47 13.71
N LYS A 567 -12.54 -15.88 13.05
CA LYS A 567 -12.75 -17.27 12.63
C LYS A 567 -11.61 -17.77 11.72
N ARG A 568 -11.17 -16.94 10.77
CA ARG A 568 -10.04 -17.26 9.88
C ARG A 568 -8.71 -17.35 10.62
N THR A 569 -8.50 -16.52 11.64
CA THR A 569 -7.28 -16.54 12.47
C THR A 569 -7.18 -17.81 13.30
N LEU A 570 -8.30 -18.33 13.81
CA LEU A 570 -8.34 -19.61 14.54
C LEU A 570 -8.17 -20.84 13.64
N ARG A 571 -8.70 -20.75 12.41
CA ARG A 571 -8.83 -21.90 11.50
C ARG A 571 -7.49 -22.58 11.23
N GLY A 572 -7.44 -23.88 11.49
CA GLY A 572 -6.29 -24.73 11.18
C GLY A 572 -5.06 -24.52 12.06
N LYS A 573 -5.15 -23.71 13.13
CA LYS A 573 -4.02 -23.43 14.04
C LYS A 573 -3.88 -24.44 15.18
N TYR A 574 -4.90 -25.26 15.43
CA TYR A 574 -4.85 -26.33 16.42
C TYR A 574 -5.87 -27.42 16.08
N ARG A 575 -5.74 -28.56 16.75
CA ARG A 575 -6.70 -29.66 16.73
C ARG A 575 -6.87 -30.19 18.16
N ILE A 576 -8.12 -30.33 18.56
CA ILE A 576 -8.52 -31.00 19.80
C ILE A 576 -8.93 -32.42 19.42
N SER A 577 -8.21 -33.42 19.93
CA SER A 577 -8.53 -34.83 19.75
C SER A 577 -9.17 -35.38 21.02
N MET A 578 -10.34 -35.98 20.86
CA MET A 578 -11.07 -36.66 21.94
C MET A 578 -10.83 -38.16 21.80
N THR A 579 -9.65 -38.64 22.20
CA THR A 579 -9.37 -40.09 22.28
C THR A 579 -10.03 -40.74 23.49
N ASP A 580 -10.26 -39.96 24.56
CA ASP A 580 -11.06 -40.29 25.74
C ASP A 580 -11.94 -39.07 26.07
N PRO A 581 -13.26 -39.21 26.31
CA PRO A 581 -14.15 -38.11 26.68
C PRO A 581 -13.69 -37.30 27.90
N SER A 582 -12.84 -37.87 28.74
CA SER A 582 -12.32 -37.25 29.97
C SER A 582 -10.93 -36.62 29.83
N SER A 583 -10.26 -36.76 28.67
CA SER A 583 -8.89 -36.25 28.46
C SER A 583 -8.71 -35.75 27.02
N PRO A 584 -9.07 -34.49 26.73
CA PRO A 584 -8.77 -33.90 25.42
C PRO A 584 -7.26 -33.78 25.24
N ARG A 585 -6.77 -34.09 24.05
CA ARG A 585 -5.40 -33.82 23.64
C ARG A 585 -5.37 -32.66 22.65
N VAL A 586 -4.56 -31.65 22.94
CA VAL A 586 -4.42 -30.47 22.08
C VAL A 586 -3.13 -30.57 21.29
N SER A 587 -3.22 -30.33 20.00
CA SER A 587 -2.06 -30.20 19.11
C SER A 587 -2.12 -28.88 18.37
N PHE A 588 -1.09 -28.05 18.48
CA PHE A 588 -0.98 -26.82 17.71
C PHE A 588 -0.34 -27.09 16.35
N ASN A 589 -0.81 -26.35 15.34
CA ASN A 589 -0.26 -26.32 13.98
C ASN A 589 0.35 -24.93 13.74
N LEU A 590 1.39 -24.60 14.53
CA LEU A 590 2.18 -23.38 14.38
C LEU A 590 3.55 -23.80 13.83
N GLY A 591 3.74 -23.59 12.52
CA GLY A 591 4.96 -23.97 11.80
C GLY A 591 6.19 -23.17 12.23
N LYS A 592 7.37 -23.61 11.78
CA LYS A 592 8.67 -22.97 12.09
C LYS A 592 8.78 -21.55 11.52
N ASP A 593 8.03 -21.26 10.48
CA ASP A 593 7.83 -19.94 9.87
C ASP A 593 7.07 -18.98 10.79
N MET A 594 6.13 -19.49 11.60
CA MET A 594 5.41 -18.69 12.60
C MET A 594 6.19 -18.60 13.91
N VAL A 595 6.66 -19.74 14.41
CA VAL A 595 7.42 -19.83 15.66
C VAL A 595 8.71 -20.61 15.43
N PRO A 596 9.86 -19.92 15.31
CA PRO A 596 11.13 -20.56 15.07
C PRO A 596 11.52 -21.55 16.17
N GLU A 597 12.20 -22.62 15.79
CA GLU A 597 12.66 -23.64 16.73
C GLU A 597 13.65 -23.09 17.77
N THR A 598 14.41 -22.04 17.40
CA THR A 598 15.26 -21.26 18.33
C THR A 598 14.46 -20.65 19.48
N VAL A 599 13.26 -20.15 19.22
CA VAL A 599 12.37 -19.59 20.24
C VAL A 599 11.82 -20.70 21.14
N CYS A 600 11.31 -21.78 20.53
CA CYS A 600 10.80 -22.93 21.28
C CYS A 600 11.85 -23.52 22.23
N ASN A 601 13.08 -23.72 21.74
CA ASN A 601 14.18 -24.26 22.55
C ASN A 601 14.68 -23.24 23.57
N GLY A 602 14.73 -21.95 23.20
CA GLY A 602 15.09 -20.87 24.10
C GLY A 602 14.15 -20.77 25.31
N LEU A 603 12.85 -20.94 25.09
CA LEU A 603 11.85 -21.00 26.17
C LEU A 603 12.02 -22.26 27.04
N ARG A 604 12.10 -23.46 26.43
CA ARG A 604 12.25 -24.74 27.18
C ARG A 604 13.50 -24.77 28.07
N ASN A 605 14.61 -24.26 27.55
CA ASN A 605 15.90 -24.31 28.24
C ASN A 605 16.13 -23.10 29.16
N GLY A 606 15.16 -22.18 29.28
CA GLY A 606 15.24 -21.00 30.13
C GLY A 606 16.24 -19.93 29.68
N PHE A 607 16.62 -19.94 28.40
CA PHE A 607 17.45 -18.91 27.77
C PHE A 607 16.63 -17.66 27.48
N ILE A 608 15.43 -17.83 26.91
CA ILE A 608 14.46 -16.73 26.74
C ILE A 608 13.72 -16.56 28.05
N ARG A 609 13.96 -15.44 28.74
CA ARG A 609 13.37 -15.12 30.04
C ARG A 609 12.49 -13.88 30.00
N ASN A 610 12.54 -13.11 28.92
CA ASN A 610 11.75 -11.90 28.77
C ASN A 610 10.93 -11.97 27.48
N ILE A 611 9.63 -11.68 27.59
CA ILE A 611 8.74 -11.45 26.45
C ILE A 611 8.26 -10.02 26.50
N ILE A 612 8.56 -9.24 25.46
CA ILE A 612 8.12 -7.85 25.33
C ILE A 612 7.17 -7.76 24.15
N VAL A 613 5.90 -7.49 24.41
CA VAL A 613 4.90 -7.24 23.37
C VAL A 613 4.90 -5.75 23.06
N ILE A 614 5.01 -5.39 21.78
CA ILE A 614 5.01 -3.99 21.36
C ILE A 614 4.00 -3.70 20.26
N GLY A 615 3.55 -2.45 20.21
CA GLY A 615 2.71 -1.93 19.14
C GLY A 615 2.65 -0.41 19.20
N HIS A 616 1.88 0.19 18.30
CA HIS A 616 1.60 1.63 18.31
C HIS A 616 0.10 1.87 18.13
N GLY A 617 -0.48 2.88 18.79
CA GLY A 617 -1.92 3.16 18.76
C GLY A 617 -2.77 1.95 19.18
N THR A 618 -3.78 1.60 18.38
CA THR A 618 -4.66 0.43 18.62
C THR A 618 -3.88 -0.89 18.78
N ALA A 619 -2.77 -1.06 18.06
CA ALA A 619 -1.93 -2.25 18.19
C ALA A 619 -1.18 -2.33 19.54
N ALA A 620 -0.89 -1.19 20.18
CA ALA A 620 -0.34 -1.17 21.54
C ALA A 620 -1.40 -1.63 22.57
N VAL A 621 -2.67 -1.27 22.35
CA VAL A 621 -3.80 -1.75 23.18
C VAL A 621 -3.99 -3.25 23.01
N ALA A 622 -3.91 -3.77 21.78
CA ALA A 622 -3.90 -5.22 21.53
C ALA A 622 -2.70 -5.87 22.23
N GLY A 623 -1.52 -5.25 22.15
CA GLY A 623 -0.31 -5.72 22.81
C GLY A 623 -0.44 -5.84 24.33
N GLN A 624 -1.13 -4.89 24.98
CA GLN A 624 -1.45 -4.98 26.40
C GLN A 624 -2.34 -6.20 26.70
N ALA A 625 -3.43 -6.37 25.94
CA ALA A 625 -4.34 -7.50 26.14
C ALA A 625 -3.64 -8.86 25.94
N VAL A 626 -2.71 -8.94 24.98
CA VAL A 626 -1.88 -10.13 24.75
C VAL A 626 -0.91 -10.36 25.90
N ALA A 627 -0.21 -9.33 26.39
CA ALA A 627 0.69 -9.44 27.53
C ALA A 627 -0.04 -9.89 28.82
N ASP A 628 -1.26 -9.39 29.04
CA ASP A 628 -2.10 -9.78 30.17
C ASP A 628 -2.52 -11.26 30.08
N ALA A 629 -2.84 -11.73 28.88
CA ALA A 629 -3.14 -13.13 28.62
C ALA A 629 -1.93 -14.04 28.85
N PHE A 630 -0.76 -13.66 28.35
CA PHE A 630 0.49 -14.37 28.58
C PHE A 630 0.78 -14.46 30.08
N SER A 631 0.60 -13.36 30.82
CA SER A 631 0.82 -13.33 32.27
C SER A 631 -0.10 -14.30 33.01
N CYS A 632 -1.30 -14.55 32.48
CA CYS A 632 -2.22 -15.54 33.01
C CYS A 632 -1.81 -16.98 32.66
N TYR A 633 -1.40 -17.24 31.41
CA TYR A 633 -1.06 -18.57 30.92
C TYR A 633 0.31 -19.07 31.42
N LEU A 634 1.24 -18.16 31.66
CA LEU A 634 2.63 -18.42 32.03
C LEU A 634 2.96 -18.06 33.48
N LYS A 635 1.95 -17.85 34.34
CA LYS A 635 2.07 -17.34 35.72
C LYS A 635 3.05 -18.09 36.63
N ASP A 636 3.30 -19.38 36.37
CA ASP A 636 4.17 -20.24 37.17
C ASP A 636 5.50 -20.56 36.47
N THR A 637 5.87 -19.76 35.47
CA THR A 637 7.11 -19.90 34.69
C THR A 637 8.09 -18.78 35.06
N PRO A 638 9.41 -18.93 34.81
CA PRO A 638 10.40 -17.88 35.06
C PRO A 638 10.38 -16.75 34.02
N VAL A 639 9.38 -16.71 33.12
CA VAL A 639 9.31 -15.75 32.01
C VAL A 639 8.66 -14.45 32.46
N ASN A 640 9.40 -13.35 32.36
CA ASN A 640 8.90 -12.00 32.58
C ASN A 640 8.18 -11.50 31.34
N ILE A 641 6.96 -10.99 31.52
CA ILE A 641 6.13 -10.49 30.42
C ILE A 641 5.85 -9.01 30.63
N MET A 642 5.99 -8.22 29.57
CA MET A 642 5.57 -6.81 29.57
C MET A 642 5.05 -6.38 28.21
N SER A 643 4.25 -5.32 28.23
CA SER A 643 3.81 -4.58 27.06
C SER A 643 4.42 -3.18 27.07
N ARG A 644 4.79 -2.68 25.88
CA ARG A 644 5.28 -1.31 25.71
C ARG A 644 4.80 -0.72 24.39
N VAL A 645 4.62 0.60 24.36
CA VAL A 645 4.49 1.33 23.08
C VAL A 645 5.84 1.24 22.37
N ALA A 646 5.84 1.02 21.05
CA ALA A 646 7.07 0.81 20.28
C ALA A 646 8.05 2.00 20.33
N SER A 647 7.53 3.22 20.31
CA SER A 647 8.33 4.45 20.45
C SER A 647 9.00 4.54 21.83
N GLU A 648 8.29 4.15 22.89
CA GLU A 648 8.84 4.09 24.25
C GLU A 648 9.92 3.01 24.40
N LEU A 649 9.72 1.84 23.78
CA LEU A 649 10.73 0.79 23.78
C LEU A 649 12.01 1.28 23.07
N SER A 650 11.89 1.76 21.83
CA SER A 650 13.05 2.20 21.04
C SER A 650 13.75 3.42 21.63
N GLY A 651 13.00 4.38 22.18
CA GLY A 651 13.55 5.59 22.80
C GLY A 651 14.20 5.36 24.16
N PHE A 652 13.63 4.48 25.00
CA PHE A 652 14.00 4.42 26.43
C PHE A 652 14.11 3.02 27.03
N GLY A 653 13.54 2.00 26.38
CA GLY A 653 13.32 0.67 27.00
C GLY A 653 14.28 -0.44 26.56
N LEU A 654 15.05 -0.26 25.48
CA LEU A 654 15.95 -1.29 24.97
C LEU A 654 17.26 -1.34 25.77
N LYS A 655 17.57 -2.50 26.35
CA LYS A 655 18.89 -2.82 26.93
C LYS A 655 19.93 -2.99 25.82
N GLU A 656 21.21 -3.02 26.19
CA GLU A 656 22.33 -3.27 25.25
C GLU A 656 22.34 -4.72 24.74
N ASP A 657 22.07 -5.68 25.62
CA ASP A 657 21.94 -7.10 25.32
C ASP A 657 20.49 -7.55 25.48
N LEU A 658 19.92 -8.10 24.41
CA LEU A 658 18.56 -8.66 24.36
C LEU A 658 18.56 -10.12 23.90
N THR A 659 19.69 -10.83 24.00
CA THR A 659 19.78 -12.24 23.62
C THR A 659 18.83 -13.15 24.40
N ASP A 660 18.49 -12.79 25.65
CA ASP A 660 17.53 -13.49 26.52
C ASP A 660 16.05 -13.08 26.27
N THR A 661 15.79 -12.28 25.23
CA THR A 661 14.52 -11.59 25.04
C THR A 661 13.85 -11.98 23.71
N LEU A 662 12.56 -12.27 23.80
CA LEU A 662 11.63 -12.37 22.67
C LEU A 662 10.83 -11.07 22.57
N VAL A 663 10.89 -10.39 21.43
CA VAL A 663 10.04 -9.24 21.12
C VAL A 663 8.92 -9.67 20.18
N ILE A 664 7.68 -9.35 20.54
CA ILE A 664 6.47 -9.64 19.76
C ILE A 664 5.86 -8.32 19.28
N PRO A 665 6.25 -7.81 18.10
CA PRO A 665 5.59 -6.65 17.53
C PRO A 665 4.22 -7.02 16.94
N ILE A 666 3.21 -6.25 17.34
CA ILE A 666 1.87 -6.27 16.77
C ILE A 666 1.71 -5.06 15.86
N THR A 667 1.34 -5.29 14.61
CA THR A 667 1.13 -4.23 13.62
C THR A 667 0.15 -4.66 12.55
N GLN A 668 -0.76 -3.77 12.14
CA GLN A 668 -1.72 -4.07 11.07
C GLN A 668 -1.04 -3.98 9.70
N SER A 669 -0.37 -2.85 9.42
CA SER A 669 0.23 -2.59 8.11
C SER A 669 1.60 -3.23 7.91
N GLY A 670 2.33 -3.51 9.00
CA GLY A 670 3.72 -3.95 8.95
C GLY A 670 4.71 -2.90 8.46
N THR A 671 4.26 -1.66 8.20
CA THR A 671 5.06 -0.52 7.74
C THR A 671 5.19 0.59 8.78
N THR A 672 4.57 0.43 9.97
CA THR A 672 4.62 1.44 11.04
C THR A 672 6.07 1.74 11.41
N THR A 673 6.53 2.98 11.19
CA THR A 673 7.94 3.39 11.32
C THR A 673 8.51 3.11 12.71
N ASP A 674 7.82 3.54 13.76
CA ASP A 674 8.29 3.33 15.15
C ASP A 674 8.39 1.85 15.52
N THR A 675 7.43 1.03 15.09
CA THR A 675 7.46 -0.43 15.33
C THR A 675 8.61 -1.07 14.57
N ASN A 676 8.78 -0.74 13.30
CA ASN A 676 9.87 -1.24 12.47
C ASN A 676 11.25 -0.84 13.01
N ARG A 677 11.40 0.39 13.50
CA ARG A 677 12.62 0.89 14.12
C ARG A 677 12.92 0.15 15.42
N ALA A 678 11.94 0.01 16.31
CA ALA A 678 12.11 -0.74 17.55
C ALA A 678 12.54 -2.19 17.32
N VAL A 679 11.97 -2.84 16.29
CA VAL A 679 12.31 -4.22 15.93
C VAL A 679 13.70 -4.33 15.33
N ALA A 680 14.11 -3.40 14.45
CA ALA A 680 15.47 -3.37 13.91
C ALA A 680 16.50 -3.23 15.04
N MET A 681 16.31 -2.27 15.94
CA MET A 681 17.19 -2.05 17.09
C MET A 681 17.21 -3.25 18.06
N ALA A 682 16.07 -3.88 18.31
CA ALA A 682 16.01 -5.05 19.19
C ALA A 682 16.74 -6.25 18.57
N ARG A 683 16.56 -6.48 17.27
CA ARG A 683 17.23 -7.54 16.52
C ARG A 683 18.74 -7.37 16.48
N GLU A 684 19.22 -6.15 16.23
CA GLU A 684 20.66 -5.82 16.27
C GLU A 684 21.30 -6.15 17.63
N ARG A 685 20.51 -6.11 18.70
CA ARG A 685 20.93 -6.43 20.08
C ARG A 685 20.68 -7.89 20.49
N GLY A 686 20.37 -8.75 19.52
CA GLY A 686 20.26 -10.20 19.71
C GLY A 686 18.87 -10.71 20.05
N ALA A 687 17.83 -9.88 20.10
CA ALA A 687 16.47 -10.32 20.39
C ALA A 687 15.92 -11.27 19.32
N GLN A 688 15.19 -12.30 19.75
CA GLN A 688 14.33 -13.07 18.86
C GLN A 688 13.06 -12.27 18.56
N ILE A 689 12.52 -12.39 17.33
CA ILE A 689 11.39 -11.57 16.86
C ILE A 689 10.31 -12.47 16.28
N ILE A 690 9.11 -12.42 16.84
CA ILE A 690 7.91 -13.05 16.25
C ILE A 690 6.86 -11.96 16.03
N SER A 691 6.58 -11.61 14.78
CA SER A 691 5.62 -10.56 14.45
C SER A 691 4.20 -11.10 14.32
N ILE A 692 3.22 -10.39 14.88
CA ILE A 692 1.80 -10.59 14.58
C ILE A 692 1.37 -9.49 13.60
N VAL A 693 1.05 -9.88 12.36
CA VAL A 693 0.79 -8.93 11.28
C VAL A 693 -0.29 -9.42 10.33
N ASN A 694 -1.06 -8.50 9.75
CA ASN A 694 -2.16 -8.85 8.85
C ASN A 694 -1.80 -8.74 7.36
N ARG A 695 -0.66 -8.12 7.05
CA ARG A 695 -0.22 -7.84 5.69
C ARG A 695 1.04 -8.62 5.33
N ARG A 696 0.93 -9.52 4.35
CA ARG A 696 2.06 -10.19 3.68
C ARG A 696 2.98 -9.18 3.02
N GLN A 697 4.26 -9.56 2.90
CA GLN A 697 5.30 -8.77 2.21
C GLN A 697 5.44 -7.32 2.72
N SER A 698 5.09 -7.08 3.98
CA SER A 698 5.30 -5.79 4.66
C SER A 698 6.70 -5.73 5.26
N ASP A 699 7.23 -4.52 5.51
CA ASP A 699 8.63 -4.35 5.95
C ASP A 699 8.97 -5.15 7.21
N ILE A 700 8.01 -5.28 8.13
CA ILE A 700 8.20 -6.03 9.38
C ILE A 700 8.47 -7.51 9.14
N THR A 701 7.93 -8.11 8.08
CA THR A 701 8.07 -9.56 7.84
C THR A 701 9.52 -9.91 7.50
N THR A 702 10.21 -9.04 6.76
CA THR A 702 11.63 -9.19 6.42
C THR A 702 12.56 -9.03 7.63
N LYS A 703 12.12 -8.27 8.64
CA LYS A 703 12.87 -8.00 9.88
C LYS A 703 12.60 -9.04 10.98
N SER A 704 11.66 -9.95 10.78
CA SER A 704 11.23 -10.93 11.78
C SER A 704 11.97 -12.27 11.64
N HIS A 705 12.04 -13.05 12.72
CA HIS A 705 12.50 -14.44 12.68
C HIS A 705 11.31 -15.40 12.48
N GLY A 706 10.16 -15.08 13.06
CA GLY A 706 8.88 -15.74 12.81
C GLY A 706 7.76 -14.74 12.53
N VAL A 707 6.75 -15.15 11.77
CA VAL A 707 5.61 -14.30 11.41
C VAL A 707 4.30 -15.06 11.61
N PHE A 708 3.48 -14.59 12.55
CA PHE A 708 2.11 -15.02 12.72
C PHE A 708 1.19 -14.10 11.93
N TYR A 709 0.77 -14.56 10.74
CA TYR A 709 -0.25 -13.84 9.99
C TYR A 709 -1.64 -14.01 10.63
N THR A 710 -2.32 -12.89 10.91
CA THR A 710 -3.76 -12.94 11.21
C THR A 710 -4.53 -13.34 9.95
N SER A 711 -5.63 -14.08 10.12
CA SER A 711 -6.31 -14.77 9.02
C SER A 711 -5.31 -15.61 8.19
N ASP A 712 -5.06 -15.23 6.95
CA ASP A 712 -4.05 -15.80 6.05
C ASP A 712 -3.01 -14.76 5.60
N GLY A 713 -3.01 -13.55 6.18
CA GLY A 713 -2.16 -12.43 5.79
C GLY A 713 -2.61 -11.70 4.52
N ARG A 714 -3.78 -12.07 3.97
CA ARG A 714 -4.45 -11.42 2.83
C ARG A 714 -5.75 -10.72 3.21
N ASP A 715 -6.20 -10.83 4.46
CA ASP A 715 -7.40 -10.17 4.98
C ASP A 715 -7.15 -8.69 5.30
N ILE A 716 -6.63 -7.93 4.33
CA ILE A 716 -6.11 -6.57 4.50
C ILE A 716 -7.18 -5.65 5.10
N GLU A 717 -6.74 -4.81 6.05
CA GLU A 717 -7.55 -3.75 6.64
C GLU A 717 -7.15 -2.43 5.96
N MET A 718 -8.07 -1.86 5.20
CA MET A 718 -7.89 -0.62 4.45
C MET A 718 -8.36 0.59 5.26
N SER A 719 -9.30 0.44 6.21
CA SER A 719 -9.70 1.56 7.06
C SER A 719 -8.54 2.10 7.90
N VAL A 720 -8.53 3.42 8.06
CA VAL A 720 -7.57 4.11 8.94
C VAL A 720 -7.75 3.71 10.41
N ALA A 721 -9.00 3.53 10.84
CA ALA A 721 -9.31 3.12 12.21
C ALA A 721 -9.38 1.59 12.27
N SER A 722 -8.51 0.99 13.09
CA SER A 722 -8.37 -0.46 13.14
C SER A 722 -9.53 -1.15 13.84
N THR A 723 -10.04 -2.23 13.24
CA THR A 723 -11.24 -2.95 13.68
C THR A 723 -11.01 -4.47 13.67
N LYS A 724 -11.19 -5.14 12.52
CA LYS A 724 -10.97 -6.59 12.37
C LYS A 724 -9.55 -6.99 12.74
N ALA A 725 -8.55 -6.18 12.38
CA ALA A 725 -7.16 -6.47 12.70
C ALA A 725 -6.92 -6.46 14.23
N PHE A 726 -7.52 -5.53 14.98
CA PHE A 726 -7.39 -5.49 16.44
C PHE A 726 -7.86 -6.79 17.10
N TYR A 727 -9.06 -7.28 16.75
CA TYR A 727 -9.59 -8.52 17.31
C TYR A 727 -8.77 -9.74 16.88
N ALA A 728 -8.42 -9.82 15.59
CA ALA A 728 -7.61 -10.92 15.06
C ALA A 728 -6.21 -10.97 15.69
N GLN A 729 -5.58 -9.82 15.93
CA GLN A 729 -4.28 -9.72 16.60
C GLN A 729 -4.33 -10.23 18.03
N ILE A 730 -5.39 -9.90 18.78
CA ILE A 730 -5.59 -10.44 20.14
C ILE A 730 -5.71 -11.96 20.07
N ILE A 731 -6.52 -12.49 19.15
CA ILE A 731 -6.73 -13.94 18.99
C ILE A 731 -5.44 -14.67 18.61
N ALA A 732 -4.66 -14.12 17.67
CA ALA A 732 -3.34 -14.64 17.33
C ALA A 732 -2.40 -14.65 18.55
N GLY A 733 -2.43 -13.59 19.35
CA GLY A 733 -1.72 -13.54 20.62
C GLY A 733 -2.20 -14.61 21.61
N GLN A 734 -3.51 -14.80 21.80
CA GLN A 734 -4.05 -15.87 22.66
C GLN A 734 -3.52 -17.25 22.24
N LEU A 735 -3.56 -17.57 20.96
CA LEU A 735 -3.04 -18.83 20.42
C LEU A 735 -1.55 -19.01 20.67
N LEU A 736 -0.75 -17.95 20.46
CA LEU A 736 0.69 -17.97 20.71
C LEU A 736 0.99 -18.18 22.21
N GLY A 737 0.24 -17.52 23.09
CA GLY A 737 0.38 -17.67 24.54
C GLY A 737 0.02 -19.06 25.03
N LEU A 738 -1.06 -19.66 24.51
CA LEU A 738 -1.44 -21.04 24.83
C LEU A 738 -0.43 -22.05 24.29
N PHE A 739 0.12 -21.82 23.11
CA PHE A 739 1.20 -22.65 22.57
C PHE A 739 2.45 -22.60 23.46
N PHE A 740 2.86 -21.41 23.91
CA PHE A 740 3.96 -21.28 24.87
C PHE A 740 3.66 -21.94 26.21
N ALA A 741 2.42 -21.88 26.68
CA ALA A 741 2.00 -22.56 27.90
C ALA A 741 2.09 -24.09 27.77
N GLN A 742 1.74 -24.64 26.60
CA GLN A 742 1.92 -26.06 26.30
C GLN A 742 3.40 -26.45 26.28
N ILE A 743 4.25 -25.63 25.64
CA ILE A 743 5.71 -25.87 25.57
C ILE A 743 6.35 -25.89 26.96
N LEU A 744 5.94 -24.97 27.83
CA LEU A 744 6.49 -24.81 29.18
C LEU A 744 5.79 -25.70 30.23
N GLY A 745 4.71 -26.40 29.84
CA GLY A 745 3.91 -27.23 30.74
C GLY A 745 3.18 -26.45 31.84
N SER A 746 2.91 -25.16 31.63
CA SER A 746 2.25 -24.30 32.63
C SER A 746 0.72 -24.39 32.61
N GLN A 747 0.15 -25.03 31.59
CA GLN A 747 -1.28 -25.33 31.45
C GLN A 747 -1.43 -26.77 30.96
N THR A 748 -2.47 -27.47 31.41
CA THR A 748 -2.78 -28.81 30.90
C THR A 748 -3.51 -28.73 29.56
N ASP A 749 -3.48 -29.79 28.77
CA ASP A 749 -4.26 -29.87 27.53
C ASP A 749 -5.77 -29.66 27.77
N ASN A 750 -6.29 -30.03 28.95
CA ASN A 750 -7.68 -29.77 29.33
C ASN A 750 -7.96 -28.28 29.56
N ASP A 751 -7.07 -27.56 30.23
CA ASP A 751 -7.18 -26.11 30.43
C ASP A 751 -7.09 -25.38 29.08
N ILE A 752 -6.13 -25.78 28.24
CA ILE A 752 -5.95 -25.24 26.89
C ILE A 752 -7.19 -25.50 26.04
N ALA A 753 -7.71 -26.73 25.99
CA ALA A 753 -8.91 -27.08 25.22
C ALA A 753 -10.14 -26.29 25.67
N THR A 754 -10.28 -26.03 26.97
CA THR A 754 -11.37 -25.21 27.51
C THR A 754 -11.29 -23.77 26.98
N ILE A 755 -10.10 -23.17 26.98
CA ILE A 755 -9.89 -21.81 26.49
C ILE A 755 -10.08 -21.75 24.98
N LEU A 756 -9.55 -22.71 24.23
CA LEU A 756 -9.71 -22.77 22.77
C LEU A 756 -11.19 -22.84 22.37
N THR A 757 -11.97 -23.71 23.03
CA THR A 757 -13.44 -23.79 22.82
C THR A 757 -14.15 -22.45 23.11
N GLN A 758 -13.69 -21.69 24.11
CA GLN A 758 -14.22 -20.35 24.37
C GLN A 758 -13.87 -19.36 23.24
N LEU A 759 -12.63 -19.40 22.73
CA LEU A 759 -12.22 -18.58 21.60
C LEU A 759 -13.00 -18.93 20.32
N GLU A 760 -13.34 -20.20 20.09
CA GLU A 760 -14.19 -20.65 18.98
C GLU A 760 -15.60 -20.04 19.02
N SER A 761 -16.12 -19.74 20.21
CA SER A 761 -17.42 -19.08 20.37
C SER A 761 -17.38 -17.56 20.13
N ALA A 762 -16.19 -16.94 20.10
CA ALA A 762 -16.05 -15.49 20.00
C ALA A 762 -16.70 -14.89 18.72
N PRO A 763 -16.55 -15.48 17.52
CA PRO A 763 -17.23 -14.98 16.31
C PRO A 763 -18.74 -14.84 16.48
N GLU A 764 -19.41 -15.86 17.02
CA GLU A 764 -20.87 -15.84 17.22
C GLU A 764 -21.29 -14.76 18.23
N LEU A 765 -20.49 -14.53 19.27
CA LEU A 765 -20.73 -13.46 20.24
C LEU A 765 -20.54 -12.07 19.60
N MET A 766 -19.57 -11.92 18.71
CA MET A 766 -19.35 -10.68 17.96
C MET A 766 -20.53 -10.39 17.02
N ASP A 767 -21.02 -11.41 16.30
CA ASP A 767 -22.18 -11.28 15.42
C ASP A 767 -23.44 -10.81 16.19
N ARG A 768 -23.68 -11.40 17.37
CA ARG A 768 -24.79 -10.98 18.26
C ARG A 768 -24.69 -9.53 18.75
N ILE A 769 -23.47 -8.98 18.87
CA ILE A 769 -23.27 -7.56 19.19
C ILE A 769 -23.55 -6.72 17.95
N PHE A 770 -23.06 -7.14 16.78
CA PHE A 770 -23.25 -6.42 15.53
C PHE A 770 -24.72 -6.34 15.10
N GLU A 771 -25.54 -7.36 15.40
CA GLU A 771 -27.00 -7.33 15.23
C GLU A 771 -27.67 -6.15 15.97
N ARG A 772 -27.04 -5.61 17.02
CA ARG A 772 -27.54 -4.46 17.79
C ARG A 772 -27.10 -3.11 17.23
N ARG A 773 -26.48 -3.06 16.04
CA ARG A 773 -25.95 -1.83 15.42
C ARG A 773 -26.93 -0.67 15.39
N GLU A 774 -28.21 -0.92 15.14
CA GLU A 774 -29.24 0.13 15.08
C GLU A 774 -29.48 0.77 16.45
N ALA A 775 -29.51 -0.04 17.51
CA ALA A 775 -29.62 0.46 18.88
C ALA A 775 -28.37 1.26 19.29
N ILE A 776 -27.17 0.82 18.87
CA ILE A 776 -25.92 1.54 19.09
C ILE A 776 -25.95 2.88 18.34
N ALA A 777 -26.37 2.89 17.06
CA ALA A 777 -26.52 4.11 16.27
C ALA A 777 -27.59 5.07 16.82
N ALA A 778 -28.65 4.55 17.43
CA ALA A 778 -29.64 5.38 18.12
C ALA A 778 -29.04 6.09 19.34
N SER A 779 -28.12 5.42 20.06
CA SER A 779 -27.46 6.02 21.23
C SER A 779 -26.55 7.20 20.88
N SER A 780 -25.96 7.22 19.67
CA SER A 780 -25.12 8.33 19.21
C SER A 780 -25.92 9.55 18.72
N LYS A 781 -27.24 9.41 18.51
CA LYS A 781 -28.14 10.51 18.13
C LYS A 781 -28.77 11.21 19.34
N GLN A 782 -28.58 10.69 20.55
CA GLN A 782 -29.01 11.39 21.75
C GLN A 782 -28.14 12.65 21.93
N PRO A 783 -28.73 13.82 22.20
CA PRO A 783 -27.98 15.06 22.36
C PRO A 783 -27.00 14.91 23.53
N GLN A 784 -25.73 14.66 23.24
CA GLN A 784 -24.67 14.75 24.23
C GLN A 784 -24.40 16.23 24.46
N GLU A 785 -24.86 16.77 25.60
CA GLU A 785 -24.54 18.12 26.08
C GLU A 785 -23.04 18.36 26.35
N LYS A 786 -22.14 17.40 26.09
CA LYS A 786 -20.71 17.52 26.43
C LYS A 786 -19.82 17.00 25.30
N SER A 787 -18.79 17.79 24.99
CA SER A 787 -17.68 17.47 24.10
C SER A 787 -16.71 16.39 24.64
N THR A 788 -17.03 15.75 25.76
CA THR A 788 -16.17 14.77 26.44
C THR A 788 -16.99 13.63 27.06
N GLY A 789 -16.60 12.37 26.80
CA GLY A 789 -17.19 11.17 27.40
C GLY A 789 -16.11 10.28 28.06
N PRO A 790 -16.11 10.10 29.39
CA PRO A 790 -15.18 9.19 30.04
C PRO A 790 -15.56 7.73 29.79
N LEU A 791 -14.61 6.94 29.30
CA LEU A 791 -14.71 5.48 29.27
C LEU A 791 -14.11 4.93 30.57
N SER A 792 -14.93 4.23 31.35
CA SER A 792 -14.49 3.54 32.57
C SER A 792 -14.63 2.04 32.37
N ALA A 793 -13.52 1.31 32.47
CA ALA A 793 -13.49 -0.14 32.52
C ALA A 793 -12.59 -0.59 33.67
N ALA A 794 -13.06 -1.54 34.48
CA ALA A 794 -12.23 -2.24 35.44
C ALA A 794 -11.64 -3.48 34.77
N ALA A 795 -10.37 -3.79 35.04
CA ALA A 795 -9.77 -5.06 34.62
C ALA A 795 -10.66 -6.24 35.06
N PRO A 796 -10.80 -7.32 34.27
CA PRO A 796 -11.67 -8.43 34.62
C PRO A 796 -11.24 -9.05 35.97
N ILE A 797 -11.97 -8.68 37.02
CA ILE A 797 -11.81 -9.24 38.36
C ILE A 797 -12.20 -10.72 38.25
N ARG A 798 -11.29 -11.61 38.66
CA ARG A 798 -11.52 -13.05 38.84
C ARG A 798 -12.94 -13.30 39.38
N ARG A 799 -13.88 -13.74 38.55
CA ARG A 799 -15.14 -14.30 39.05
C ARG A 799 -14.79 -15.65 39.70
N ARG A 800 -14.83 -15.71 41.03
CA ARG A 800 -14.96 -16.98 41.76
C ARG A 800 -16.22 -17.70 41.26
N PRO A 801 -16.25 -19.05 41.21
CA PRO A 801 -17.42 -19.79 40.77
C PRO A 801 -18.55 -19.55 41.78
N MET A 802 -19.56 -18.78 41.39
CA MET A 802 -20.76 -18.60 42.20
C MET A 802 -21.71 -19.76 41.93
N LYS A 803 -21.91 -20.60 42.94
CA LYS A 803 -22.95 -21.62 42.98
C LYS A 803 -24.32 -20.99 42.69
N TYR A 804 -25.13 -21.72 41.93
CA TYR A 804 -26.54 -21.44 41.68
C TYR A 804 -27.30 -21.11 42.98
N ALA A 805 -27.98 -19.95 42.99
CA ALA A 805 -29.20 -19.73 43.75
C ALA A 805 -30.03 -18.63 43.09
N SER A 806 -31.29 -18.95 42.91
CA SER A 806 -32.34 -18.23 42.20
C SER A 806 -32.83 -16.95 42.89
N ASN A 807 -33.40 -16.07 42.04
CA ASN A 807 -34.49 -15.13 42.28
C ASN A 807 -34.21 -13.69 42.77
N SER A 808 -34.91 -12.82 42.02
CA SER A 808 -35.59 -11.57 42.35
C SER A 808 -34.90 -10.22 42.08
N VAL A 809 -35.63 -9.48 41.25
CA VAL A 809 -35.57 -8.06 40.91
C VAL A 809 -35.67 -7.20 42.17
N ASN A 810 -34.78 -6.19 42.31
CA ASN A 810 -35.24 -4.82 42.60
C ASN A 810 -34.15 -3.76 42.49
N CYS A 811 -34.61 -2.63 41.96
CA CYS A 811 -33.94 -1.34 41.84
C CYS A 811 -33.73 -0.70 43.22
N ALA A 812 -32.52 -0.19 43.51
CA ALA A 812 -32.34 0.88 44.49
C ALA A 812 -30.95 1.55 44.35
N THR A 813 -31.02 2.84 44.04
CA THR A 813 -30.00 3.88 44.17
C THR A 813 -29.33 3.89 45.54
N LYS A 814 -27.99 3.82 45.60
CA LYS A 814 -27.22 4.39 46.72
C LYS A 814 -25.94 5.08 46.23
N ARG A 815 -25.92 6.39 46.52
CA ARG A 815 -24.80 7.32 46.43
C ARG A 815 -23.60 6.80 47.23
N PHE A 816 -22.40 6.89 46.66
CA PHE A 816 -21.16 7.03 47.44
C PHE A 816 -20.39 8.23 46.89
N HIS A 817 -20.17 9.21 47.77
CA HIS A 817 -19.31 10.39 47.57
C HIS A 817 -17.83 10.02 47.86
N PRO A 818 -16.84 10.87 47.50
CA PRO A 818 -15.59 10.44 46.92
C PRO A 818 -14.40 10.58 47.88
N ILE A 819 -13.36 9.78 47.67
CA ILE A 819 -12.01 10.09 48.15
C ILE A 819 -11.13 10.24 46.92
N LEU A 820 -10.97 11.50 46.50
CA LEU A 820 -9.93 11.96 45.60
C LEU A 820 -8.61 12.02 46.37
N SER A 821 -7.58 11.33 45.88
CA SER A 821 -6.22 11.86 45.99
C SER A 821 -5.36 11.45 44.79
N ARG A 822 -4.96 12.48 44.05
CA ARG A 822 -3.79 12.60 43.15
C ARG A 822 -3.72 11.72 41.90
N ILE A 823 -4.33 12.21 40.82
CA ILE A 823 -3.73 12.14 39.48
C ILE A 823 -3.69 13.57 38.94
N ARG A 824 -2.49 14.04 38.57
CA ARG A 824 -2.28 15.35 37.95
C ARG A 824 -2.92 15.34 36.57
N SER A 825 -3.82 16.30 36.35
CA SER A 825 -4.35 16.69 35.05
C SER A 825 -3.22 17.18 34.13
N ILE A 826 -3.11 16.59 32.94
CA ILE A 826 -2.50 17.25 31.79
C ILE A 826 -3.67 17.57 30.85
N SER A 827 -4.10 18.83 30.86
CA SER A 827 -5.01 19.39 29.85
C SER A 827 -4.20 19.69 28.59
N ILE A 828 -4.63 19.17 27.45
CA ILE A 828 -4.22 19.66 26.13
C ILE A 828 -5.49 20.23 25.50
N TYR A 829 -5.57 21.55 25.41
CA TYR A 829 -6.54 22.24 24.57
C TYR A 829 -6.12 22.09 23.10
N PRO A 830 -7.06 21.89 22.15
CA PRO A 830 -6.78 22.20 20.76
C PRO A 830 -6.72 23.74 20.59
N PRO A 831 -5.78 24.30 19.81
CA PRO A 831 -5.92 25.68 19.38
C PRO A 831 -7.10 25.76 18.40
N ASN A 832 -7.91 26.81 18.58
CA ASN A 832 -8.88 27.24 17.59
C ASN A 832 -8.19 27.41 16.24
N LEU A 833 -8.70 26.75 15.21
CA LEU A 833 -8.76 27.18 13.81
C LEU A 833 -9.89 26.44 13.11
#